data_AF-A0A3C0NUC7-F1
#
_entry.id   AF-A0A3C0NUC7-F1
#
_cell.length_a   1.000
_cell.length_b   1.000
_cell.length_c   1.000
_cell.angle_alpha   90.00
_cell.angle_beta   90.00
_cell.angle_gamma   90.00
#
_symmetry.space_group_name_H-M   'P 1'
#
loop_
_entity.id
_entity.type
_entity.pdbx_description
1 polymer ?
#
loop_
_entity_poly.entity_id
_entity_poly.type
_entity_poly.pdbx_seq_one_letter_code
_entity_poly.pdbx_strand_id
1 'polypeptide(L)'
;VPSLGAIVGIGQNVAAPVVTASPYTPPDVSGTISAPIISTGGTANYTVTAVAGVTYSWNFGDGTADTPYNANPAVTHSYAQAGAYVVTLSAKDSNGIISRRTYIQAVATAKTANSPTSSTAIALESRTGNPARVWVINPDNDSVSVIDTSTNALVAEITVGTSPRNVAIAPDGRIWVTNKNSASISVISPTTLTVVQTIALPRASQPHGLAFSPNGSNAFVVLEATGQLLKLDPATGAQLGAANVGANVRHISIGADSTTLMVSRFITPPLPGESTATIDTTTAGAEIVVANASSMVVTKTITLKHSDKVDNETQGSGIPNYLAAAVISPDGTTAWVPSKQDNIKRGMARSGQNLDFQNTIRAISSRIDMSTLSEDYAKRIDHDNSSLGSAAVYHPSGVYMFVALETSRQVAVVDAIGGRELFKINVGRAPQGLTISADGNTLYVHEFMDRSVSVIDLTPLTINGNLTTNIAAITYTITNEKLPAQVVLGKQLFYDAKDVRLARDSYMSCASCHNDGGHDGRVWDLTGFGEGLRNTIALNGRAGMGHGFLHWSANFDEVQDFEKQIRTLAGGTGLMSDTDFNTGTRNQPLGDAKAGVSVDLDELAAYVSSLSTFAQTPYRNTDGSLTAAASAGRTVFNNSCASCHNGNAFTLSSDANNLKNVGTINSLSGQRLGATLTGLDVPTLRDTWATAPYLHNGSASTITAAVQAHNNVTLNATDLANVVAYVQQIGVEEAATSGTGTGTG
;
A
#
# COMPACT_ATOMS: atom_id res chain seq x y z
N VAL A 1 -2.34 -33.04 -14.78
CA VAL A 1 -2.18 -34.49 -14.56
C VAL A 1 -2.94 -34.87 -13.30
N PRO A 2 -4.02 -35.65 -13.42
CA PRO A 2 -4.36 -36.58 -12.35
C PRO A 2 -4.74 -37.97 -12.91
N SER A 3 -4.09 -39.01 -12.42
CA SER A 3 -4.66 -40.37 -12.34
C SER A 3 -4.09 -41.01 -11.08
N LEU A 4 -4.87 -41.02 -10.00
CA LEU A 4 -5.69 -42.15 -9.57
C LEU A 4 -4.82 -43.34 -9.14
N GLY A 5 -4.51 -43.36 -7.84
CA GLY A 5 -4.08 -44.57 -7.16
C GLY A 5 -5.16 -45.65 -7.27
N ALA A 6 -4.72 -46.86 -7.59
CA ALA A 6 -5.51 -48.05 -7.39
C ALA A 6 -5.25 -48.56 -5.96
N ILE A 7 -6.24 -48.45 -5.08
CA ILE A 7 -6.31 -49.28 -3.88
C ILE A 7 -7.01 -50.58 -4.30
N VAL A 8 -6.26 -51.68 -4.35
CA VAL A 8 -6.82 -53.03 -4.49
C VAL A 8 -6.77 -53.69 -3.11
N GLY A 9 -7.93 -53.92 -2.50
CA GLY A 9 -8.03 -54.78 -1.33
C GLY A 9 -7.77 -56.24 -1.74
N ILE A 10 -6.78 -56.89 -1.12
CA ILE A 10 -6.41 -58.28 -1.39
C ILE A 10 -7.02 -59.19 -0.32
N GLY A 11 -7.95 -60.06 -0.74
CA GLY A 11 -8.25 -61.31 -0.03
C GLY A 11 -7.08 -62.28 -0.18
N GLN A 12 -6.80 -63.04 0.86
CA GLN A 12 -5.62 -63.90 0.98
C GLN A 12 -5.58 -65.03 -0.09
N ASN A 13 -4.37 -65.29 -0.62
CA ASN A 13 -3.96 -66.48 -1.39
C ASN A 13 -4.35 -66.63 -2.88
N VAL A 14 -4.42 -65.54 -3.65
CA VAL A 14 -4.35 -65.61 -5.13
C VAL A 14 -3.32 -64.60 -5.65
N ALA A 15 -2.39 -65.05 -6.50
CA ALA A 15 -1.44 -64.15 -7.16
C ALA A 15 -2.19 -63.16 -8.05
N ALA A 16 -1.88 -61.86 -7.94
CA ALA A 16 -2.53 -60.82 -8.74
C ALA A 16 -2.36 -61.13 -10.24
N PRO A 17 -3.41 -60.98 -11.07
CA PRO A 17 -3.27 -61.14 -12.52
C PRO A 17 -2.24 -60.13 -13.02
N VAL A 18 -1.39 -60.56 -13.96
CA VAL A 18 -0.44 -59.67 -14.64
C VAL A 18 -1.26 -58.68 -15.48
N VAL A 19 -1.49 -57.49 -14.94
CA VAL A 19 -2.04 -56.37 -15.71
C VAL A 19 -0.89 -55.77 -16.50
N THR A 20 -0.78 -56.13 -17.78
CA THR A 20 0.03 -55.36 -18.73
C THR A 20 -0.66 -54.02 -18.97
N ALA A 21 -0.38 -53.03 -18.12
CA ALA A 21 -0.68 -51.65 -18.44
C ALA A 21 0.35 -51.20 -19.48
N SER A 22 -0.02 -51.15 -20.77
CA SER A 22 0.76 -50.38 -21.73
C SER A 22 0.77 -48.92 -21.25
N PRO A 23 1.94 -48.31 -21.01
CA PRO A 23 2.00 -46.92 -20.58
C PRO A 23 1.36 -46.05 -21.64
N TYR A 24 0.27 -45.41 -21.24
CA TYR A 24 -0.44 -44.42 -22.03
C TYR A 24 0.47 -43.21 -22.23
N THR A 25 0.84 -42.92 -23.47
CA THR A 25 1.65 -41.74 -23.81
C THR A 25 0.82 -40.88 -24.76
N PRO A 26 0.13 -39.84 -24.26
CA PRO A 26 -0.66 -38.96 -25.12
C PRO A 26 0.28 -38.14 -26.03
N PRO A 27 -0.21 -37.54 -27.15
CA PRO A 27 0.60 -36.70 -28.02
C PRO A 27 1.40 -35.66 -27.27
N ASP A 28 2.70 -35.59 -27.52
CA ASP A 28 3.51 -34.53 -26.96
C ASP A 28 3.20 -33.22 -27.69
N VAL A 29 2.64 -32.27 -26.94
CA VAL A 29 2.44 -30.89 -27.41
C VAL A 29 3.47 -29.95 -26.78
N SER A 30 4.55 -30.48 -26.18
CA SER A 30 5.66 -29.73 -25.60
C SER A 30 6.46 -28.99 -26.66
N GLY A 31 6.23 -27.68 -26.75
CA GLY A 31 6.91 -26.79 -27.67
C GLY A 31 6.45 -25.35 -27.45
N THR A 32 7.34 -24.40 -27.74
CA THR A 32 7.00 -22.98 -27.61
C THR A 32 6.03 -22.57 -28.71
N ILE A 33 4.90 -21.99 -28.33
CA ILE A 33 3.97 -21.35 -29.26
C ILE A 33 4.21 -19.85 -29.18
N SER A 34 4.31 -19.19 -30.34
CA SER A 34 4.35 -17.73 -30.40
C SER A 34 2.92 -17.19 -30.32
N ALA A 35 2.67 -16.33 -29.34
CA ALA A 35 1.43 -15.59 -29.14
C ALA A 35 1.77 -14.12 -28.83
N PRO A 36 2.44 -13.40 -29.77
CA PRO A 36 2.83 -12.03 -29.53
C PRO A 36 1.60 -11.15 -29.37
N ILE A 37 1.73 -10.06 -28.60
CA ILE A 37 0.68 -9.05 -28.51
C ILE A 37 0.39 -8.48 -29.91
N ILE A 38 -0.86 -8.52 -30.34
CA ILE A 38 -1.33 -7.95 -31.60
C ILE A 38 -2.25 -6.75 -31.34
N SER A 39 -2.48 -5.90 -32.35
CA SER A 39 -3.48 -4.83 -32.25
C SER A 39 -4.91 -5.37 -32.37
N THR A 40 -5.88 -4.63 -31.83
CA THR A 40 -7.31 -4.87 -32.11
C THR A 40 -7.56 -4.95 -33.62
N GLY A 41 -8.32 -5.96 -34.06
CA GLY A 41 -8.55 -6.26 -35.48
C GLY A 41 -7.40 -7.03 -36.16
N GLY A 42 -6.31 -7.30 -35.44
CA GLY A 42 -5.15 -8.02 -35.96
C GLY A 42 -5.36 -9.53 -36.06
N THR A 43 -4.43 -10.18 -36.77
CA THR A 43 -4.42 -11.63 -36.98
C THR A 43 -3.25 -12.27 -36.24
N ALA A 44 -3.53 -13.24 -35.38
CA ALA A 44 -2.54 -14.11 -34.76
C ALA A 44 -2.25 -15.31 -35.66
N ASN A 45 -0.99 -15.76 -35.65
CA ASN A 45 -0.53 -16.95 -36.37
C ASN A 45 0.02 -17.93 -35.34
N TYR A 46 -0.59 -19.10 -35.24
CA TYR A 46 -0.16 -20.15 -34.33
C TYR A 46 0.42 -21.31 -35.11
N THR A 47 1.48 -21.90 -34.61
CA THR A 47 2.15 -23.06 -35.23
C THR A 47 2.74 -23.94 -34.13
N VAL A 48 2.63 -25.25 -34.31
CA VAL A 48 3.33 -26.25 -33.50
C VAL A 48 4.18 -27.18 -34.36
N THR A 49 5.07 -27.93 -33.71
CA THR A 49 5.80 -29.01 -34.39
C THR A 49 4.83 -30.14 -34.70
N ALA A 50 4.72 -30.52 -35.98
CA ALA A 50 3.85 -31.63 -36.38
C ALA A 50 4.36 -32.96 -35.83
N VAL A 51 3.43 -33.77 -35.31
CA VAL A 51 3.66 -35.13 -34.85
C VAL A 51 2.93 -36.08 -35.78
N ALA A 52 3.62 -37.11 -36.27
CA ALA A 52 3.04 -38.08 -37.20
C ALA A 52 1.83 -38.80 -36.57
N GLY A 53 0.73 -38.90 -37.31
CA GLY A 53 -0.50 -39.55 -36.83
C GLY A 53 -1.34 -38.72 -35.85
N VAL A 54 -1.00 -37.44 -35.66
CA VAL A 54 -1.73 -36.52 -34.77
C VAL A 54 -2.50 -35.47 -35.58
N THR A 55 -3.71 -35.12 -35.12
CA THR A 55 -4.54 -34.05 -35.68
C THR A 55 -4.78 -32.95 -34.64
N TYR A 56 -4.94 -31.71 -35.08
CA TYR A 56 -4.98 -30.52 -34.24
C TYR A 56 -6.31 -29.77 -34.38
N SER A 57 -6.80 -29.24 -33.27
CA SER A 57 -7.99 -28.39 -33.16
C SER A 57 -7.68 -27.24 -32.21
N TRP A 58 -8.19 -26.05 -32.53
CA TRP A 58 -7.91 -24.81 -31.81
C TRP A 58 -9.20 -24.15 -31.34
N ASN A 59 -9.25 -23.75 -30.07
CA ASN A 59 -10.23 -22.81 -29.53
C ASN A 59 -9.53 -21.49 -29.25
N PHE A 60 -10.05 -20.38 -29.76
CA PHE A 60 -9.39 -19.08 -29.69
C PHE A 60 -9.78 -18.22 -28.47
N GLY A 61 -10.73 -18.68 -27.65
CA GLY A 61 -11.15 -18.02 -26.42
C GLY A 61 -12.06 -16.80 -26.59
N ASP A 62 -12.43 -16.44 -27.82
CA ASP A 62 -13.26 -15.26 -28.15
C ASP A 62 -14.73 -15.58 -28.45
N GLY A 63 -15.14 -16.83 -28.21
CA GLY A 63 -16.49 -17.33 -28.49
C GLY A 63 -16.69 -17.90 -29.89
N THR A 64 -15.69 -17.84 -30.76
CA THR A 64 -15.72 -18.58 -32.03
C THR A 64 -15.68 -20.10 -31.80
N ALA A 65 -16.23 -20.87 -32.76
CA ALA A 65 -16.26 -22.32 -32.69
C ALA A 65 -14.85 -22.93 -32.87
N ASP A 66 -14.60 -24.04 -32.18
CA ASP A 66 -13.36 -24.81 -32.32
C ASP A 66 -13.10 -25.18 -33.79
N THR A 67 -11.85 -25.09 -34.22
CA THR A 67 -11.49 -25.53 -35.57
C THR A 67 -11.64 -27.06 -35.69
N PRO A 68 -12.07 -27.59 -36.84
CA PRO A 68 -12.09 -29.03 -37.05
C PRO A 68 -10.70 -29.67 -36.88
N TYR A 69 -10.66 -30.88 -36.31
CA TYR A 69 -9.42 -31.66 -36.22
C TYR A 69 -8.85 -31.94 -37.61
N ASN A 70 -7.62 -31.51 -37.85
CA ASN A 70 -6.92 -31.75 -39.12
C ASN A 70 -5.41 -31.90 -38.92
N ALA A 71 -4.69 -32.37 -39.94
CA ALA A 71 -3.25 -32.65 -39.84
C ALA A 71 -2.36 -31.40 -39.94
N ASN A 72 -2.91 -30.21 -40.24
CA ASN A 72 -2.13 -28.97 -40.32
C ASN A 72 -1.80 -28.48 -38.89
N PRO A 73 -0.52 -28.37 -38.52
CA PRO A 73 -0.13 -27.88 -37.21
C PRO A 73 -0.17 -26.35 -37.07
N ALA A 74 -0.56 -25.63 -38.13
CA ALA A 74 -0.64 -24.17 -38.16
C ALA A 74 -2.08 -23.67 -38.38
N VAL A 75 -2.41 -22.55 -37.75
CA VAL A 75 -3.70 -21.87 -37.92
C VAL A 75 -3.55 -20.36 -37.74
N THR A 76 -4.42 -19.60 -38.39
CA THR A 76 -4.50 -18.15 -38.26
C THR A 76 -5.86 -17.75 -37.73
N HIS A 77 -5.92 -16.75 -36.85
CA HIS A 77 -7.18 -16.23 -36.31
C HIS A 77 -7.15 -14.72 -36.12
N SER A 78 -8.23 -14.04 -36.49
CA SER A 78 -8.36 -12.59 -36.34
C SER A 78 -9.23 -12.24 -35.14
N TYR A 79 -8.73 -11.37 -34.27
CA TYR A 79 -9.45 -10.94 -33.06
C TYR A 79 -10.05 -9.56 -33.27
N ALA A 80 -11.38 -9.47 -33.22
CA ALA A 80 -12.10 -8.23 -33.47
C ALA A 80 -12.01 -7.23 -32.30
N GLN A 81 -11.77 -7.69 -31.08
CA GLN A 81 -11.81 -6.88 -29.86
C GLN A 81 -10.50 -7.00 -29.07
N ALA A 82 -10.18 -5.96 -28.30
CA ALA A 82 -9.09 -6.01 -27.33
C ALA A 82 -9.44 -6.98 -26.19
N GLY A 83 -8.42 -7.67 -25.64
CA GLY A 83 -8.64 -8.64 -24.58
C GLY A 83 -7.45 -9.55 -24.33
N ALA A 84 -7.54 -10.34 -23.26
CA ALA A 84 -6.66 -11.46 -22.98
C ALA A 84 -7.43 -12.79 -23.17
N TYR A 85 -7.19 -13.47 -24.29
CA TYR A 85 -7.93 -14.66 -24.70
C TYR A 85 -7.17 -15.94 -24.33
N VAL A 86 -7.86 -16.90 -23.70
CA VAL A 86 -7.28 -18.22 -23.42
C VAL A 86 -7.41 -19.07 -24.68
N VAL A 87 -6.29 -19.24 -25.39
CA VAL A 87 -6.23 -20.10 -26.58
C VAL A 87 -5.92 -21.52 -26.16
N THR A 88 -6.70 -22.49 -26.64
CA THR A 88 -6.53 -23.91 -26.33
C THR A 88 -6.19 -24.69 -27.60
N LEU A 89 -5.02 -25.33 -27.61
CA LEU A 89 -4.65 -26.35 -28.58
C LEU A 89 -5.09 -27.73 -28.07
N SER A 90 -5.84 -28.47 -28.88
CA SER A 90 -6.13 -29.89 -28.67
C SER A 90 -5.45 -30.73 -29.75
N ALA A 91 -4.59 -31.67 -29.37
CA ALA A 91 -3.90 -32.59 -30.27
C ALA A 91 -4.41 -34.03 -30.03
N LYS A 92 -4.86 -34.70 -31.08
CA LYS A 92 -5.51 -36.01 -31.02
C LYS A 92 -4.75 -37.06 -31.82
N ASP A 93 -4.34 -38.15 -31.19
CA ASP A 93 -3.64 -39.26 -31.86
C ASP A 93 -4.60 -40.17 -32.66
N SER A 94 -4.03 -41.20 -33.29
CA SER A 94 -4.75 -42.22 -34.05
C SER A 94 -5.69 -43.09 -33.21
N ASN A 95 -5.48 -43.16 -31.90
CA ASN A 95 -6.34 -43.90 -30.95
C ASN A 95 -7.46 -43.02 -30.36
N GLY A 96 -7.55 -41.75 -30.77
CA GLY A 96 -8.53 -40.79 -30.27
C GLY A 96 -8.15 -40.12 -28.95
N ILE A 97 -6.92 -40.31 -28.48
CA ILE A 97 -6.38 -39.74 -27.24
C ILE A 97 -6.03 -38.27 -27.46
N ILE A 98 -6.46 -37.39 -26.54
CA ILE A 98 -6.31 -35.93 -26.66
C ILE A 98 -5.37 -35.38 -25.59
N SER A 99 -4.34 -34.66 -26.03
CA SER A 99 -3.54 -33.72 -25.23
C SER A 99 -4.05 -32.29 -25.40
N ARG A 100 -4.02 -31.48 -24.34
CA ARG A 100 -4.36 -30.05 -24.41
C ARG A 100 -3.27 -29.16 -23.84
N ARG A 101 -3.15 -27.96 -24.41
CA ARG A 101 -2.29 -26.88 -23.95
C ARG A 101 -3.03 -25.56 -24.05
N THR A 102 -2.85 -24.70 -23.06
CA THR A 102 -3.41 -23.33 -23.05
C THR A 102 -2.31 -22.28 -22.95
N TYR A 103 -2.56 -21.12 -23.55
CA TYR A 103 -1.75 -19.91 -23.45
C TYR A 103 -2.63 -18.68 -23.69
N ILE A 104 -2.11 -17.49 -23.39
CA ILE A 104 -2.83 -16.22 -23.54
C ILE A 104 -2.46 -15.55 -24.87
N GLN A 105 -3.46 -15.24 -25.68
CA GLN A 105 -3.32 -14.26 -26.76
C GLN A 105 -3.81 -12.90 -26.25
N ALA A 106 -2.90 -11.94 -26.15
CA ALA A 106 -3.24 -10.56 -25.84
C ALA A 106 -3.49 -9.73 -27.10
N VAL A 107 -4.56 -8.94 -27.08
CA VAL A 107 -4.98 -8.04 -28.16
C VAL A 107 -5.06 -6.63 -27.59
N ALA A 108 -4.15 -5.76 -28.01
CA ALA A 108 -3.91 -4.44 -27.47
C ALA A 108 -5.07 -3.46 -27.70
N THR A 109 -5.26 -2.56 -26.74
CA THR A 109 -6.17 -1.41 -26.86
C THR A 109 -5.55 -0.31 -27.73
N ALA A 110 -6.40 0.62 -28.21
CA ALA A 110 -5.94 1.76 -28.98
C ALA A 110 -5.34 2.83 -28.05
N LYS A 111 -4.06 3.14 -28.23
CA LYS A 111 -3.37 4.15 -27.39
C LYS A 111 -3.88 5.55 -27.69
N THR A 112 -3.93 6.38 -26.65
CA THR A 112 -4.05 7.83 -26.78
C THR A 112 -2.77 8.45 -27.36
N ALA A 113 -2.86 9.67 -27.87
CA ALA A 113 -1.74 10.36 -28.50
C ALA A 113 -0.59 10.65 -27.51
N ASN A 114 -0.92 10.96 -26.26
CA ASN A 114 0.03 11.15 -25.17
C ASN A 114 -0.21 10.09 -24.10
N SER A 115 0.82 9.68 -23.37
CA SER A 115 0.64 8.75 -22.25
C SER A 115 0.21 9.49 -20.98
N PRO A 116 -0.79 9.00 -20.24
CA PRO A 116 -1.07 9.49 -18.89
C PRO A 116 0.17 9.40 -17.99
N THR A 117 0.26 10.26 -16.99
CA THR A 117 1.35 10.25 -16.02
C THR A 117 0.82 10.05 -14.60
N SER A 118 1.65 9.51 -13.72
CA SER A 118 1.31 9.35 -12.31
C SER A 118 2.55 9.42 -11.43
N SER A 119 2.35 9.76 -10.17
CA SER A 119 3.41 9.78 -9.17
C SER A 119 3.89 8.35 -8.85
N THR A 120 5.20 8.13 -8.87
CA THR A 120 5.88 6.85 -8.62
C THR A 120 7.17 7.04 -7.81
N ALA A 121 7.64 5.97 -7.17
CA ALA A 121 8.94 5.87 -6.51
C ALA A 121 10.08 5.43 -7.46
N ILE A 122 9.73 5.03 -8.68
CA ILE A 122 10.67 4.53 -9.71
C ILE A 122 10.26 5.03 -11.09
N ALA A 123 11.21 5.59 -11.85
CA ALA A 123 10.96 6.15 -13.18
C ALA A 123 11.98 5.66 -14.21
N LEU A 124 11.53 5.46 -15.45
CA LEU A 124 12.38 5.08 -16.58
C LEU A 124 12.67 6.28 -17.47
N GLU A 125 13.94 6.67 -17.53
CA GLU A 125 14.46 7.71 -18.40
C GLU A 125 14.86 7.12 -19.76
N SER A 126 14.15 7.53 -20.80
CA SER A 126 14.52 7.22 -22.18
C SER A 126 15.61 8.17 -22.67
N ARG A 127 16.65 7.62 -23.32
CA ARG A 127 17.81 8.40 -23.77
C ARG A 127 18.10 8.12 -25.24
N THR A 128 18.07 9.16 -26.07
CA THR A 128 18.36 9.01 -27.51
C THR A 128 19.80 8.54 -27.71
N GLY A 129 19.97 7.43 -28.44
CA GLY A 129 21.28 6.87 -28.77
C GLY A 129 22.05 6.25 -27.59
N ASN A 130 21.42 6.08 -26.43
CA ASN A 130 22.04 5.51 -25.23
C ASN A 130 21.07 4.52 -24.54
N PRO A 131 21.56 3.58 -23.72
CA PRO A 131 20.70 2.80 -22.84
C PRO A 131 19.83 3.70 -21.96
N ALA A 132 18.59 3.25 -21.72
CA ALA A 132 17.70 3.87 -20.76
C ALA A 132 18.30 3.77 -19.34
N ARG A 133 17.78 4.59 -18.43
CA ARG A 133 18.15 4.53 -17.01
C ARG A 133 16.92 4.43 -16.13
N VAL A 134 17.03 3.65 -15.07
CA VAL A 134 16.01 3.56 -14.02
C VAL A 134 16.44 4.43 -12.85
N TRP A 135 15.56 5.33 -12.44
CA TRP A 135 15.73 6.22 -11.29
C TRP A 135 14.87 5.73 -10.13
N VAL A 136 15.45 5.57 -8.95
CA VAL A 136 14.80 4.94 -7.79
C VAL A 136 15.05 5.77 -6.54
N ILE A 137 14.00 6.10 -5.79
CA ILE A 137 14.15 6.81 -4.52
C ILE A 137 14.60 5.87 -3.40
N ASN A 138 15.45 6.36 -2.48
CA ASN A 138 15.80 5.67 -1.25
C ASN A 138 15.42 6.54 -0.04
N PRO A 139 14.19 6.42 0.48
CA PRO A 139 13.68 7.25 1.57
C PRO A 139 14.56 7.24 2.82
N ASP A 140 15.10 6.05 3.18
CA ASP A 140 15.92 5.84 4.38
C ASP A 140 17.37 6.37 4.22
N ASN A 141 17.79 6.63 2.98
CA ASN A 141 19.14 7.08 2.63
C ASN A 141 19.20 8.54 2.19
N ASP A 142 18.06 9.23 2.09
CA ASP A 142 17.95 10.59 1.54
C ASP A 142 18.64 10.70 0.16
N SER A 143 18.47 9.68 -0.68
CA SER A 143 19.17 9.57 -1.97
C SER A 143 18.24 9.09 -3.09
N VAL A 144 18.70 9.27 -4.33
CA VAL A 144 18.10 8.67 -5.53
C VAL A 144 19.18 7.94 -6.30
N SER A 145 18.88 6.72 -6.72
CA SER A 145 19.81 5.84 -7.43
C SER A 145 19.50 5.81 -8.91
N VAL A 146 20.55 5.62 -9.71
CA VAL A 146 20.49 5.55 -11.17
C VAL A 146 21.06 4.21 -11.60
N ILE A 147 20.26 3.42 -12.33
CA ILE A 147 20.63 2.09 -12.83
C ILE A 147 20.63 2.12 -14.35
N ASP A 148 21.68 1.60 -14.98
CA ASP A 148 21.77 1.43 -16.43
C ASP A 148 21.02 0.17 -16.87
N THR A 149 20.07 0.28 -17.82
CA THR A 149 19.21 -0.85 -18.20
C THR A 149 19.87 -1.86 -19.13
N SER A 150 21.04 -1.55 -19.70
CA SER A 150 21.77 -2.50 -20.55
C SER A 150 22.67 -3.44 -19.75
N THR A 151 23.20 -2.93 -18.64
CA THR A 151 24.13 -3.65 -17.76
C THR A 151 23.47 -4.10 -16.46
N ASN A 152 22.29 -3.56 -16.13
CA ASN A 152 21.63 -3.71 -14.82
C ASN A 152 22.58 -3.36 -13.67
N ALA A 153 23.40 -2.32 -13.84
CA ALA A 153 24.38 -1.88 -12.86
C ALA A 153 24.01 -0.52 -12.28
N LEU A 154 24.29 -0.34 -10.99
CA LEU A 154 24.20 0.96 -10.32
C LEU A 154 25.25 1.91 -10.92
N VAL A 155 24.79 3.02 -11.48
CA VAL A 155 25.62 4.08 -12.07
C VAL A 155 25.98 5.12 -11.02
N ALA A 156 25.01 5.54 -10.21
CA ALA A 156 25.20 6.55 -9.17
C ALA A 156 24.15 6.44 -8.07
N GLU A 157 24.51 6.87 -6.86
CA GLU A 157 23.61 7.19 -5.76
C GLU A 157 23.79 8.68 -5.44
N ILE A 158 22.72 9.46 -5.60
CA ILE A 158 22.75 10.93 -5.55
C ILE A 158 22.03 11.40 -4.29
N THR A 159 22.72 12.11 -3.40
CA THR A 159 22.11 12.72 -2.23
C THR A 159 21.10 13.80 -2.62
N VAL A 160 19.91 13.77 -2.02
CA VAL A 160 18.83 14.75 -2.19
C VAL A 160 18.40 15.29 -0.81
N GLY A 161 17.19 15.86 -0.71
CA GLY A 161 16.63 16.25 0.58
C GLY A 161 16.15 15.05 1.40
N THR A 162 15.72 15.32 2.64
CA THR A 162 15.36 14.29 3.61
C THR A 162 14.06 13.59 3.26
N SER A 163 14.07 12.26 3.35
CA SER A 163 12.89 11.40 3.17
C SER A 163 12.24 11.59 1.79
N PRO A 164 12.95 11.32 0.68
CA PRO A 164 12.38 11.43 -0.66
C PRO A 164 11.18 10.49 -0.84
N ARG A 165 10.17 10.90 -1.64
CA ARG A 165 8.92 10.13 -1.81
C ARG A 165 8.48 9.90 -3.26
N ASN A 166 8.95 10.69 -4.19
CA ASN A 166 8.61 10.55 -5.60
C ASN A 166 9.79 10.96 -6.48
N VAL A 167 9.87 10.34 -7.64
CA VAL A 167 10.75 10.75 -8.74
C VAL A 167 9.94 10.91 -10.01
N ALA A 168 10.15 12.01 -10.73
CA ALA A 168 9.52 12.29 -12.01
C ALA A 168 10.51 12.90 -13.01
N ILE A 169 10.35 12.59 -14.29
CA ILE A 169 11.18 13.13 -15.36
C ILE A 169 10.45 14.32 -15.97
N ALA A 170 11.08 15.49 -15.93
CA ALA A 170 10.60 16.72 -16.52
C ALA A 170 10.69 16.67 -18.07
N PRO A 171 9.91 17.50 -18.79
CA PRO A 171 9.96 17.55 -20.26
C PRO A 171 11.32 17.90 -20.85
N ASP A 172 12.18 18.58 -20.10
CA ASP A 172 13.55 18.91 -20.48
C ASP A 172 14.58 17.81 -20.09
N GLY A 173 14.10 16.69 -19.56
CA GLY A 173 14.91 15.55 -19.12
C GLY A 173 15.46 15.66 -17.70
N ARG A 174 15.29 16.80 -17.00
CA ARG A 174 15.70 16.90 -15.58
C ARG A 174 14.84 16.01 -14.69
N ILE A 175 15.45 15.52 -13.61
CA ILE A 175 14.77 14.62 -12.68
C ILE A 175 14.35 15.41 -11.45
N TRP A 176 13.06 15.39 -11.13
CA TRP A 176 12.49 16.08 -9.98
C TRP A 176 12.16 15.07 -8.89
N VAL A 177 12.59 15.36 -7.66
CA VAL A 177 12.46 14.47 -6.51
C VAL A 177 11.80 15.24 -5.37
N THR A 178 10.64 14.79 -4.89
CA THR A 178 9.99 15.40 -3.72
C THR A 178 10.63 14.89 -2.44
N ASN A 179 10.98 15.81 -1.53
CA ASN A 179 11.62 15.52 -0.25
C ASN A 179 10.65 15.84 0.88
N LYS A 180 9.99 14.81 1.43
CA LYS A 180 8.87 14.97 2.37
C LYS A 180 9.25 15.78 3.59
N ASN A 181 10.33 15.40 4.27
CA ASN A 181 10.70 15.99 5.55
C ASN A 181 11.43 17.33 5.39
N SER A 182 12.08 17.58 4.25
CA SER A 182 12.71 18.87 3.95
C SER A 182 11.74 19.92 3.37
N ALA A 183 10.50 19.55 3.08
CA ALA A 183 9.52 20.42 2.40
C ALA A 183 10.11 21.08 1.14
N SER A 184 10.70 20.27 0.26
CA SER A 184 11.39 20.77 -0.95
C SER A 184 11.30 19.79 -2.12
N ILE A 185 11.70 20.25 -3.31
CA ILE A 185 11.96 19.40 -4.48
C ILE A 185 13.43 19.56 -4.87
N SER A 186 14.15 18.45 -5.03
CA SER A 186 15.48 18.42 -5.64
C SER A 186 15.36 18.22 -7.14
N VAL A 187 16.04 19.04 -7.94
CA VAL A 187 16.09 18.94 -9.40
C VAL A 187 17.50 18.51 -9.81
N ILE A 188 17.60 17.38 -10.49
CA ILE A 188 18.86 16.72 -10.85
C ILE A 188 19.08 16.82 -12.36
N SER A 189 20.33 17.11 -12.73
CA SER A 189 20.78 17.05 -14.12
C SER A 189 21.03 15.58 -14.53
N PRO A 190 20.39 15.10 -15.61
CA PRO A 190 20.57 13.71 -16.06
C PRO A 190 21.97 13.48 -16.65
N THR A 191 22.66 14.55 -17.09
CA THR A 191 23.99 14.46 -17.69
C THR A 191 25.09 14.42 -16.64
N THR A 192 25.01 15.27 -15.62
CA THR A 192 26.05 15.39 -14.58
C THR A 192 25.76 14.53 -13.36
N LEU A 193 24.52 14.04 -13.20
CA LEU A 193 24.06 13.26 -12.04
C LEU A 193 24.23 14.02 -10.72
N THR A 194 23.96 15.32 -10.74
CA THR A 194 24.05 16.20 -9.57
C THR A 194 22.78 17.03 -9.42
N VAL A 195 22.42 17.36 -8.17
CA VAL A 195 21.36 18.33 -7.89
C VAL A 195 21.80 19.70 -8.40
N VAL A 196 21.03 20.29 -9.31
CA VAL A 196 21.31 21.60 -9.93
C VAL A 196 20.40 22.70 -9.39
N GLN A 197 19.30 22.34 -8.73
CA GLN A 197 18.37 23.28 -8.11
C GLN A 197 17.62 22.60 -6.97
N THR A 198 17.31 23.37 -5.92
CA THR A 198 16.38 22.97 -4.86
C THR A 198 15.23 23.97 -4.83
N ILE A 199 14.00 23.50 -5.01
CA ILE A 199 12.78 24.31 -4.94
C ILE A 199 12.23 24.19 -3.52
N ALA A 200 12.14 25.30 -2.80
CA ALA A 200 11.50 25.33 -1.49
C ALA A 200 9.98 25.30 -1.64
N LEU A 201 9.31 24.49 -0.82
CA LEU A 201 7.85 24.44 -0.72
C LEU A 201 7.40 25.02 0.63
N PRO A 202 6.09 25.23 0.85
CA PRO A 202 5.61 25.75 2.12
C PRO A 202 6.13 24.92 3.31
N ARG A 203 6.44 25.61 4.40
CA ARG A 203 7.05 25.00 5.59
C ARG A 203 6.23 23.78 6.06
N ALA A 204 6.91 22.68 6.36
CA ALA A 204 6.32 21.43 6.87
C ALA A 204 5.17 20.87 6.01
N SER A 205 5.14 21.20 4.72
CA SER A 205 4.05 20.81 3.81
C SER A 205 4.01 19.33 3.45
N GLN A 206 5.10 18.59 3.70
CA GLN A 206 5.24 17.16 3.38
C GLN A 206 4.87 16.84 1.92
N PRO A 207 5.66 17.33 0.93
CA PRO A 207 5.42 17.00 -0.47
C PRO A 207 5.56 15.49 -0.70
N HIS A 208 4.63 14.92 -1.46
CA HIS A 208 4.58 13.49 -1.72
C HIS A 208 4.59 13.21 -3.22
N GLY A 209 3.43 12.98 -3.86
CA GLY A 209 3.34 12.71 -5.29
C GLY A 209 3.62 13.95 -6.14
N LEU A 210 4.41 13.78 -7.20
CA LEU A 210 4.64 14.78 -8.24
C LEU A 210 4.52 14.13 -9.62
N ALA A 211 3.91 14.86 -10.56
CA ALA A 211 3.79 14.43 -11.96
C ALA A 211 3.80 15.64 -12.91
N PHE A 212 4.35 15.45 -14.10
CA PHE A 212 4.28 16.42 -15.19
C PHE A 212 3.09 16.12 -16.09
N SER A 213 2.43 17.16 -16.58
CA SER A 213 1.36 16.99 -17.56
C SER A 213 1.90 16.33 -18.83
N PRO A 214 1.16 15.41 -19.48
CA PRO A 214 1.64 14.75 -20.70
C PRO A 214 2.07 15.68 -21.83
N ASN A 215 1.46 16.87 -21.93
CA ASN A 215 1.86 17.92 -22.88
C ASN A 215 3.10 18.75 -22.45
N GLY A 216 3.69 18.44 -21.29
CA GLY A 216 4.88 19.08 -20.74
C GLY A 216 4.70 20.52 -20.23
N SER A 217 3.48 21.05 -20.21
CA SER A 217 3.25 22.47 -19.87
C SER A 217 3.31 22.78 -18.37
N ASN A 218 3.07 21.81 -17.49
CA ASN A 218 2.95 22.04 -16.04
C ASN A 218 3.46 20.85 -15.23
N ALA A 219 3.96 21.14 -14.03
CA ALA A 219 4.17 20.14 -12.98
C ALA A 219 3.12 20.30 -11.88
N PHE A 220 2.74 19.20 -11.24
CA PHE A 220 1.79 19.20 -10.14
C PHE A 220 2.35 18.40 -8.97
N VAL A 221 2.26 18.96 -7.76
CA VAL A 221 2.74 18.32 -6.53
C VAL A 221 1.67 18.36 -5.45
N VAL A 222 1.46 17.23 -4.77
CA VAL A 222 0.56 17.14 -3.61
C VAL A 222 1.34 17.32 -2.31
N LEU A 223 0.74 18.06 -1.39
CA LEU A 223 1.26 18.39 -0.07
C LEU A 223 0.41 17.68 0.98
N GLU A 224 0.91 16.58 1.55
CA GLU A 224 0.15 15.70 2.44
C GLU A 224 -0.33 16.43 3.69
N ALA A 225 0.55 17.21 4.31
CA ALA A 225 0.29 17.85 5.59
C ALA A 225 -0.70 19.01 5.51
N THR A 226 -0.68 19.77 4.41
CA THR A 226 -1.58 20.92 4.21
C THR A 226 -2.83 20.56 3.41
N GLY A 227 -2.88 19.38 2.78
CA GLY A 227 -3.99 18.96 1.93
C GLY A 227 -4.13 19.79 0.65
N GLN A 228 -3.00 20.27 0.12
CA GLN A 228 -2.94 21.14 -1.05
C GLN A 228 -2.35 20.45 -2.27
N LEU A 229 -2.82 20.86 -3.42
CA LEU A 229 -2.27 20.53 -4.72
C LEU A 229 -1.69 21.81 -5.32
N LEU A 230 -0.39 21.84 -5.60
CA LEU A 230 0.27 22.97 -6.25
C LEU A 230 0.47 22.70 -7.74
N LYS A 231 0.36 23.76 -8.54
CA LYS A 231 0.75 23.81 -9.94
C LYS A 231 2.05 24.60 -10.04
N LEU A 232 3.07 24.01 -10.67
CA LEU A 232 4.40 24.60 -10.82
C LEU A 232 4.78 24.71 -12.29
N ASP A 233 5.55 25.74 -12.60
CA ASP A 233 6.21 25.90 -13.88
C ASP A 233 7.32 24.83 -14.04
N PRO A 234 7.31 24.01 -15.10
CA PRO A 234 8.23 22.89 -15.24
C PRO A 234 9.67 23.30 -15.57
N ALA A 235 9.90 24.53 -16.03
CA ALA A 235 11.23 25.04 -16.34
C ALA A 235 11.91 25.65 -15.10
N THR A 236 11.14 26.37 -14.28
CA THR A 236 11.67 27.20 -13.19
C THR A 236 11.34 26.67 -11.79
N GLY A 237 10.29 25.87 -11.65
CA GLY A 237 9.74 25.46 -10.35
C GLY A 237 8.86 26.51 -9.67
N ALA A 238 8.59 27.65 -10.33
CA ALA A 238 7.75 28.70 -9.76
C ALA A 238 6.30 28.21 -9.56
N GLN A 239 5.70 28.55 -8.43
CA GLN A 239 4.29 28.22 -8.16
C GLN A 239 3.36 29.10 -9.01
N LEU A 240 2.51 28.46 -9.80
CA LEU A 240 1.55 29.08 -10.71
C LEU A 240 0.11 29.05 -10.17
N GLY A 241 -0.19 28.14 -9.24
CA GLY A 241 -1.53 28.00 -8.67
C GLY A 241 -1.60 26.94 -7.58
N ALA A 242 -2.74 26.89 -6.89
CA ALA A 242 -3.00 25.93 -5.84
C ALA A 242 -4.49 25.56 -5.77
N ALA A 243 -4.78 24.36 -5.30
CA ALA A 243 -6.12 23.87 -4.99
C ALA A 243 -6.12 23.17 -3.62
N ASN A 244 -7.22 23.25 -2.88
CA ASN A 244 -7.43 22.46 -1.68
C ASN A 244 -8.06 21.11 -2.08
N VAL A 245 -7.37 20.02 -1.78
CA VAL A 245 -7.77 18.64 -2.13
C VAL A 245 -8.07 17.79 -0.89
N GLY A 246 -7.82 18.33 0.30
CA GLY A 246 -8.16 17.72 1.59
C GLY A 246 -7.01 16.90 2.18
N ALA A 247 -7.21 16.41 3.40
CA ALA A 247 -6.17 15.76 4.19
C ALA A 247 -5.69 14.42 3.61
N ASN A 248 -4.50 14.01 4.02
CA ASN A 248 -3.90 12.69 3.73
C ASN A 248 -3.75 12.38 2.24
N VAL A 249 -3.58 13.40 1.39
CA VAL A 249 -3.29 13.20 -0.04
C VAL A 249 -1.82 12.82 -0.25
N ARG A 250 -1.55 11.75 -1.02
CA ARG A 250 -0.17 11.32 -1.31
C ARG A 250 0.15 11.12 -2.79
N HIS A 251 -0.85 10.85 -3.62
CA HIS A 251 -0.62 10.45 -5.00
C HIS A 251 -1.37 11.35 -5.97
N ILE A 252 -0.80 11.52 -7.15
CA ILE A 252 -1.41 12.28 -8.25
C ILE A 252 -1.24 11.54 -9.57
N SER A 253 -2.28 11.59 -10.39
CA SER A 253 -2.28 11.11 -11.77
C SER A 253 -2.87 12.17 -12.69
N ILE A 254 -2.38 12.23 -13.93
CA ILE A 254 -2.79 13.20 -14.93
C ILE A 254 -3.21 12.45 -16.19
N GLY A 255 -4.43 12.72 -16.65
CA GLY A 255 -4.97 12.15 -17.88
C GLY A 255 -4.12 12.51 -19.11
N ALA A 256 -4.17 11.67 -20.14
CA ALA A 256 -3.49 11.89 -21.43
C ALA A 256 -3.84 13.25 -22.08
N ASP A 257 -5.01 13.78 -21.75
CA ASP A 257 -5.51 15.08 -22.18
C ASP A 257 -4.80 16.27 -21.51
N SER A 258 -4.00 16.03 -20.46
CA SER A 258 -3.37 17.05 -19.61
C SER A 258 -4.35 17.98 -18.89
N THR A 259 -5.65 17.63 -18.81
CA THR A 259 -6.68 18.46 -18.18
C THR A 259 -7.20 17.88 -16.88
N THR A 260 -7.26 16.55 -16.78
CA THR A 260 -7.83 15.86 -15.62
C THR A 260 -6.74 15.46 -14.63
N LEU A 261 -6.78 16.00 -13.42
CA LEU A 261 -5.94 15.59 -12.30
C LEU A 261 -6.75 14.69 -11.36
N MET A 262 -6.18 13.56 -10.96
CA MET A 262 -6.75 12.66 -9.95
C MET A 262 -5.80 12.59 -8.76
N VAL A 263 -6.28 12.96 -7.57
CA VAL A 263 -5.49 12.97 -6.33
C VAL A 263 -6.06 11.94 -5.36
N SER A 264 -5.27 10.91 -5.04
CA SER A 264 -5.69 9.87 -4.10
C SER A 264 -5.48 10.34 -2.66
N ARG A 265 -6.54 10.26 -1.85
CA ARG A 265 -6.40 10.33 -0.39
C ARG A 265 -5.89 9.00 0.12
N PHE A 266 -4.63 8.97 0.53
CA PHE A 266 -3.99 7.78 1.06
C PHE A 266 -4.81 7.20 2.21
N ILE A 267 -5.19 8.01 3.19
CA ILE A 267 -6.09 7.57 4.28
C ILE A 267 -7.53 7.96 3.94
N THR A 268 -8.41 6.96 3.88
CA THR A 268 -9.84 7.14 3.73
C THR A 268 -10.41 7.90 4.92
N PRO A 269 -11.27 8.93 4.72
CA PRO A 269 -11.92 9.61 5.85
C PRO A 269 -12.70 8.64 6.75
N PRO A 270 -12.84 8.92 8.06
CA PRO A 270 -13.68 8.10 8.94
C PRO A 270 -15.14 8.08 8.45
N LEU A 271 -15.75 6.90 8.45
CA LEU A 271 -17.16 6.72 8.10
C LEU A 271 -18.07 7.07 9.29
N PRO A 272 -19.31 7.56 9.04
CA PRO A 272 -20.26 7.83 10.09
C PRO A 272 -20.56 6.58 10.93
N GLY A 273 -20.48 6.73 12.26
CA GLY A 273 -20.75 5.64 13.20
C GLY A 273 -19.58 4.70 13.46
N GLU A 274 -18.38 4.91 12.90
CA GLU A 274 -17.18 4.08 13.18
C GLU A 274 -16.86 3.99 14.68
N SER A 275 -17.18 4.99 15.49
CA SER A 275 -17.01 4.96 16.95
C SER A 275 -18.11 4.18 17.71
N THR A 276 -18.98 3.46 16.99
CA THR A 276 -20.13 2.73 17.52
C THR A 276 -20.20 1.29 17.01
N ALA A 277 -21.22 0.54 17.44
CA ALA A 277 -21.51 -0.81 16.96
C ALA A 277 -22.08 -0.84 15.52
N THR A 278 -22.60 0.29 15.03
CA THR A 278 -23.23 0.39 13.70
C THR A 278 -22.53 1.44 12.86
N ILE A 279 -22.04 1.04 11.69
CA ILE A 279 -21.33 1.92 10.77
C ILE A 279 -22.17 2.11 9.51
N ASP A 280 -22.33 3.36 9.08
CA ASP A 280 -22.91 3.67 7.79
C ASP A 280 -21.84 3.58 6.69
N THR A 281 -21.93 2.53 5.88
CA THR A 281 -21.04 2.30 4.73
C THR A 281 -21.70 2.64 3.39
N THR A 282 -22.86 3.30 3.42
CA THR A 282 -23.65 3.60 2.22
C THR A 282 -23.49 5.04 1.73
N THR A 283 -23.09 5.95 2.63
CA THR A 283 -23.02 7.39 2.35
C THR A 283 -21.60 7.93 2.13
N ALA A 284 -20.57 7.13 2.43
CA ALA A 284 -19.17 7.54 2.33
C ALA A 284 -18.27 6.37 1.91
N GLY A 285 -17.05 6.70 1.48
CA GLY A 285 -16.04 5.70 1.12
C GLY A 285 -14.67 6.31 0.89
N ALA A 286 -13.77 5.55 0.26
CA ALA A 286 -12.44 6.04 -0.09
C ALA A 286 -12.55 7.08 -1.21
N GLU A 287 -11.65 8.06 -1.24
CA GLU A 287 -11.83 9.25 -2.08
C GLU A 287 -10.65 9.50 -3.01
N ILE A 288 -10.98 9.76 -4.27
CA ILE A 288 -10.05 10.31 -5.26
C ILE A 288 -10.62 11.64 -5.73
N VAL A 289 -9.89 12.70 -5.43
CA VAL A 289 -10.30 14.08 -5.72
C VAL A 289 -9.88 14.44 -7.13
N VAL A 290 -10.84 14.79 -7.97
CA VAL A 290 -10.63 15.19 -9.35
C VAL A 290 -10.59 16.71 -9.42
N ALA A 291 -9.54 17.26 -10.02
CA ALA A 291 -9.39 18.68 -10.26
C ALA A 291 -9.04 18.98 -11.72
N ASN A 292 -9.43 20.17 -12.19
CA ASN A 292 -9.03 20.66 -13.51
C ASN A 292 -7.63 21.30 -13.45
N ALA A 293 -6.73 20.84 -14.31
CA ALA A 293 -5.33 21.26 -14.35
C ALA A 293 -5.12 22.74 -14.72
N SER A 294 -6.05 23.34 -15.46
CA SER A 294 -5.96 24.74 -15.88
C SER A 294 -6.45 25.67 -14.76
N SER A 295 -7.68 25.46 -14.30
CA SER A 295 -8.33 26.34 -13.32
C SER A 295 -7.95 26.07 -11.88
N MET A 296 -7.34 24.91 -11.57
CA MET A 296 -7.06 24.46 -10.20
C MET A 296 -8.32 24.35 -9.33
N VAL A 297 -9.44 23.97 -9.93
CA VAL A 297 -10.72 23.77 -9.25
C VAL A 297 -11.02 22.28 -9.14
N VAL A 298 -11.41 21.83 -7.93
CA VAL A 298 -11.95 20.49 -7.70
C VAL A 298 -13.30 20.38 -8.41
N THR A 299 -13.42 19.43 -9.33
CA THR A 299 -14.63 19.24 -10.14
C THR A 299 -15.48 18.07 -9.66
N LYS A 300 -14.86 17.08 -9.01
CA LYS A 300 -15.54 15.87 -8.54
C LYS A 300 -14.73 15.17 -7.46
N THR A 301 -15.39 14.39 -6.62
CA THR A 301 -14.76 13.35 -5.80
C THR A 301 -15.31 12.00 -6.26
N ILE A 302 -14.42 11.08 -6.64
CA ILE A 302 -14.78 9.69 -6.95
C ILE A 302 -14.76 8.92 -5.63
N THR A 303 -15.89 8.29 -5.30
CA THR A 303 -16.00 7.43 -4.13
C THR A 303 -15.76 5.98 -4.52
N LEU A 304 -14.78 5.33 -3.90
CA LEU A 304 -14.64 3.87 -3.92
C LEU A 304 -15.38 3.30 -2.71
N LYS A 305 -16.39 2.50 -2.96
CA LYS A 305 -17.36 2.12 -1.91
C LYS A 305 -16.88 0.99 -1.02
N HIS A 306 -17.54 0.79 0.11
CA HIS A 306 -17.36 -0.40 0.93
C HIS A 306 -17.78 -1.67 0.16
N SER A 307 -17.06 -2.78 0.38
CA SER A 307 -17.46 -4.10 -0.10
C SER A 307 -18.30 -4.81 0.96
N ASP A 308 -19.54 -5.18 0.63
CA ASP A 308 -20.39 -6.02 1.49
C ASP A 308 -20.34 -7.50 1.07
N LYS A 309 -19.26 -7.92 0.40
CA LYS A 309 -19.05 -9.34 0.10
C LYS A 309 -18.91 -10.13 1.40
N VAL A 310 -19.47 -11.34 1.42
CA VAL A 310 -19.36 -12.24 2.57
C VAL A 310 -17.91 -12.71 2.71
N ASP A 311 -17.38 -12.60 3.91
CA ASP A 311 -16.06 -13.08 4.32
C ASP A 311 -15.92 -14.59 4.05
N ASN A 312 -14.90 -14.99 3.28
CA ASN A 312 -14.46 -16.37 3.10
C ASN A 312 -12.97 -16.41 2.75
N GLU A 313 -12.42 -17.56 2.32
CA GLU A 313 -11.00 -17.64 2.01
C GLU A 313 -10.58 -16.70 0.88
N THR A 314 -11.42 -16.51 -0.15
CA THR A 314 -11.05 -15.85 -1.41
C THR A 314 -11.60 -14.43 -1.60
N GLN A 315 -12.40 -13.95 -0.65
CA GLN A 315 -12.97 -12.59 -0.69
C GLN A 315 -13.37 -12.14 0.72
N GLY A 316 -13.44 -10.82 0.92
CA GLY A 316 -13.95 -10.26 2.17
C GLY A 316 -14.65 -8.91 2.02
N SER A 317 -15.30 -8.51 3.10
CA SER A 317 -15.86 -7.18 3.32
C SER A 317 -14.77 -6.16 3.61
N GLY A 318 -15.03 -4.88 3.32
CA GLY A 318 -14.16 -3.80 3.79
C GLY A 318 -14.20 -2.52 2.97
N ILE A 319 -13.70 -1.44 3.56
CA ILE A 319 -13.56 -0.14 2.90
C ILE A 319 -12.15 0.03 2.32
N PRO A 320 -11.99 0.46 1.06
CA PRO A 320 -10.67 0.76 0.51
C PRO A 320 -9.94 1.81 1.38
N ASN A 321 -8.63 1.63 1.59
CA ASN A 321 -7.78 2.52 2.37
C ASN A 321 -6.31 2.35 1.92
N TYR A 322 -5.41 3.28 2.26
CA TYR A 322 -4.06 3.36 1.69
C TYR A 322 -4.07 3.37 0.15
N LEU A 323 -4.84 4.31 -0.40
CA LEU A 323 -5.01 4.45 -1.85
C LEU A 323 -3.69 4.87 -2.50
N ALA A 324 -3.17 4.04 -3.41
CA ALA A 324 -2.04 4.38 -4.26
C ALA A 324 -2.45 5.34 -5.40
N ALA A 325 -1.50 5.66 -6.29
CA ALA A 325 -1.81 6.43 -7.50
C ALA A 325 -2.79 5.69 -8.41
N ALA A 326 -3.78 6.42 -8.97
CA ALA A 326 -4.67 5.87 -9.97
C ALA A 326 -3.92 5.74 -11.31
N VAL A 327 -3.61 4.52 -11.74
CA VAL A 327 -2.93 4.31 -13.03
C VAL A 327 -3.97 4.30 -14.15
N ILE A 328 -3.88 5.27 -15.05
CA ILE A 328 -4.82 5.42 -16.17
C ILE A 328 -4.34 4.53 -17.34
N SER A 329 -5.27 3.82 -17.98
CA SER A 329 -4.97 2.93 -19.10
C SER A 329 -4.37 3.70 -20.29
N PRO A 330 -3.55 3.04 -21.13
CA PRO A 330 -2.98 3.69 -22.33
C PRO A 330 -4.02 4.28 -23.29
N ASP A 331 -5.24 3.73 -23.32
CA ASP A 331 -6.37 4.24 -24.10
C ASP A 331 -7.17 5.35 -23.40
N GLY A 332 -6.84 5.70 -22.15
CA GLY A 332 -7.47 6.75 -21.36
C GLY A 332 -8.87 6.42 -20.84
N THR A 333 -9.37 5.20 -21.05
CA THR A 333 -10.78 4.84 -20.76
C THR A 333 -11.01 4.37 -19.33
N THR A 334 -9.98 3.87 -18.65
CA THR A 334 -10.08 3.33 -17.30
C THR A 334 -8.91 3.79 -16.43
N ALA A 335 -9.09 3.73 -15.12
CA ALA A 335 -7.98 3.78 -14.18
C ALA A 335 -8.10 2.67 -13.14
N TRP A 336 -6.97 2.22 -12.58
CA TRP A 336 -6.95 1.29 -11.46
C TRP A 336 -6.23 1.90 -10.26
N VAL A 337 -6.76 1.62 -9.07
CA VAL A 337 -6.23 2.12 -7.81
C VAL A 337 -5.93 0.93 -6.91
N PRO A 338 -4.65 0.54 -6.80
CA PRO A 338 -4.21 -0.39 -5.77
C PRO A 338 -4.45 0.20 -4.39
N SER A 339 -4.89 -0.64 -3.46
CA SER A 339 -5.07 -0.26 -2.06
C SER A 339 -5.13 -1.49 -1.16
N LYS A 340 -5.38 -1.30 0.13
CA LYS A 340 -5.98 -2.32 0.99
C LYS A 340 -7.48 -2.08 1.12
N GLN A 341 -8.20 -3.03 1.69
CA GLN A 341 -9.53 -2.82 2.25
C GLN A 341 -9.58 -3.26 3.71
N ASP A 342 -10.19 -2.41 4.55
CA ASP A 342 -10.27 -2.59 6.00
C ASP A 342 -11.67 -3.06 6.38
N ASN A 343 -11.80 -4.23 7.01
CA ASN A 343 -13.09 -4.79 7.38
C ASN A 343 -13.65 -4.17 8.67
N ILE A 344 -14.02 -2.90 8.58
CA ILE A 344 -14.51 -2.11 9.72
C ILE A 344 -15.83 -2.63 10.29
N LYS A 345 -16.59 -3.48 9.57
CA LYS A 345 -17.80 -4.11 10.11
C LYS A 345 -17.52 -5.33 10.98
N ARG A 346 -16.32 -5.90 10.89
CA ARG A 346 -15.92 -7.09 11.66
C ARG A 346 -15.55 -6.72 13.11
N GLY A 347 -15.74 -7.67 14.02
CA GLY A 347 -15.58 -7.52 15.47
C GLY A 347 -16.83 -7.98 16.23
N MET A 348 -16.66 -8.33 17.52
CA MET A 348 -17.73 -8.94 18.32
C MET A 348 -18.88 -7.98 18.64
N ALA A 349 -18.60 -6.70 18.82
CA ALA A 349 -19.64 -5.70 19.08
C ALA A 349 -20.34 -5.25 17.80
N ARG A 350 -19.73 -5.48 16.63
CA ARG A 350 -20.30 -5.19 15.31
C ARG A 350 -20.92 -6.47 14.71
N SER A 351 -20.16 -7.20 13.88
CA SER A 351 -20.62 -8.42 13.21
C SER A 351 -20.91 -9.63 14.11
N GLY A 352 -20.46 -9.64 15.36
CA GLY A 352 -20.47 -10.84 16.22
C GLY A 352 -19.41 -11.87 15.88
N GLN A 353 -18.45 -11.53 15.01
CA GLN A 353 -17.30 -12.35 14.64
C GLN A 353 -16.00 -11.63 15.02
N ASN A 354 -15.04 -12.36 15.59
CA ASN A 354 -13.71 -11.80 15.87
C ASN A 354 -13.01 -11.35 14.59
N LEU A 355 -12.17 -10.32 14.71
CA LEU A 355 -11.11 -10.10 13.72
C LEU A 355 -10.25 -11.37 13.62
N ASP A 356 -9.84 -11.71 12.40
CA ASP A 356 -8.99 -12.86 12.11
C ASP A 356 -7.94 -12.53 11.05
N PHE A 357 -7.03 -13.47 10.79
CA PHE A 357 -5.89 -13.21 9.92
C PHE A 357 -6.27 -12.85 8.48
N GLN A 358 -7.35 -13.40 7.91
CA GLN A 358 -7.68 -13.31 6.47
C GLN A 358 -8.82 -12.35 6.12
N ASN A 359 -9.63 -11.97 7.11
CA ASN A 359 -10.83 -11.14 6.92
C ASN A 359 -10.72 -9.76 7.58
N THR A 360 -9.58 -9.42 8.20
CA THR A 360 -9.38 -8.10 8.81
C THR A 360 -8.93 -7.07 7.78
N ILE A 361 -7.93 -7.43 6.97
CA ILE A 361 -7.37 -6.58 5.90
C ILE A 361 -7.09 -7.45 4.68
N ARG A 362 -7.42 -6.94 3.48
CA ARG A 362 -7.13 -7.61 2.20
C ARG A 362 -6.61 -6.61 1.17
N ALA A 363 -5.68 -7.01 0.32
CA ALA A 363 -5.24 -6.21 -0.82
C ALA A 363 -6.32 -6.17 -1.90
N ILE A 364 -6.55 -5.01 -2.50
CA ILE A 364 -7.49 -4.86 -3.62
C ILE A 364 -6.94 -3.95 -4.71
N SER A 365 -7.56 -4.03 -5.88
CA SER A 365 -7.44 -3.03 -6.94
C SER A 365 -8.82 -2.60 -7.40
N SER A 366 -9.17 -1.32 -7.20
CA SER A 366 -10.43 -0.72 -7.64
C SER A 366 -10.31 -0.17 -9.05
N ARG A 367 -11.29 -0.44 -9.92
CA ARG A 367 -11.36 0.10 -11.29
C ARG A 367 -12.27 1.33 -11.34
N ILE A 368 -11.87 2.32 -12.12
CA ILE A 368 -12.61 3.55 -12.39
C ILE A 368 -12.90 3.62 -13.89
N ASP A 369 -14.14 3.92 -14.23
CA ASP A 369 -14.52 4.34 -15.58
C ASP A 369 -14.23 5.84 -15.73
N MET A 370 -13.32 6.18 -16.64
CA MET A 370 -12.87 7.56 -16.83
C MET A 370 -13.91 8.45 -17.52
N SER A 371 -14.88 7.87 -18.23
CA SER A 371 -15.94 8.62 -18.89
C SER A 371 -16.98 9.15 -17.89
N THR A 372 -17.28 8.35 -16.87
CA THR A 372 -18.23 8.70 -15.81
C THR A 372 -17.55 9.21 -14.55
N LEU A 373 -16.23 9.01 -14.40
CA LEU A 373 -15.46 9.25 -13.18
C LEU A 373 -16.13 8.58 -11.98
N SER A 374 -16.39 7.28 -12.09
CA SER A 374 -17.04 6.47 -11.06
C SER A 374 -16.42 5.09 -10.96
N GLU A 375 -16.53 4.46 -9.79
CA GLU A 375 -16.00 3.11 -9.60
C GLU A 375 -16.80 2.06 -10.38
N ASP A 376 -16.11 1.26 -11.20
CA ASP A 376 -16.62 0.01 -11.75
C ASP A 376 -16.41 -1.11 -10.71
N TYR A 377 -17.28 -1.12 -9.70
CA TYR A 377 -17.16 -2.02 -8.57
C TYR A 377 -17.25 -3.51 -8.95
N ALA A 378 -17.97 -3.83 -10.03
CA ALA A 378 -18.10 -5.21 -10.50
C ALA A 378 -16.75 -5.79 -10.96
N LYS A 379 -15.79 -4.93 -11.31
CA LYS A 379 -14.44 -5.29 -11.73
C LYS A 379 -13.38 -5.14 -10.64
N ARG A 380 -13.73 -4.73 -9.41
CA ARG A 380 -12.78 -4.68 -8.31
C ARG A 380 -12.16 -6.07 -8.08
N ILE A 381 -10.84 -6.12 -8.01
CA ILE A 381 -10.08 -7.34 -7.75
C ILE A 381 -9.75 -7.39 -6.26
N ASP A 382 -9.97 -8.56 -5.64
CA ASP A 382 -9.45 -8.95 -4.33
C ASP A 382 -8.20 -9.81 -4.59
N HIS A 383 -7.05 -9.36 -4.10
CA HIS A 383 -5.79 -10.07 -4.25
C HIS A 383 -5.63 -11.01 -3.06
N ASP A 384 -6.16 -12.21 -3.21
CA ASP A 384 -6.14 -13.26 -2.18
C ASP A 384 -4.73 -13.50 -1.62
N ASN A 385 -4.61 -13.82 -0.33
CA ASN A 385 -3.33 -14.02 0.36
C ASN A 385 -2.39 -12.80 0.26
N SER A 386 -2.93 -11.59 0.45
CA SER A 386 -2.18 -10.33 0.44
C SER A 386 -2.92 -9.22 1.19
N SER A 387 -2.16 -8.26 1.73
CA SER A 387 -2.72 -7.21 2.60
C SER A 387 -2.83 -5.82 1.98
N LEU A 388 -1.89 -5.42 1.11
CA LEU A 388 -1.77 -4.06 0.61
C LEU A 388 -1.24 -4.02 -0.82
N GLY A 389 -2.03 -3.46 -1.74
CA GLY A 389 -1.55 -3.01 -3.05
C GLY A 389 -0.98 -1.59 -2.97
N SER A 390 0.32 -1.41 -3.26
CA SER A 390 1.06 -0.16 -3.01
C SER A 390 1.34 0.66 -4.27
N ALA A 391 1.40 0.01 -5.43
CA ALA A 391 1.67 0.65 -6.72
C ALA A 391 1.18 -0.23 -7.87
N ALA A 392 0.97 0.38 -9.03
CA ALA A 392 0.69 -0.35 -10.27
C ALA A 392 1.41 0.29 -11.45
N VAL A 393 1.54 -0.47 -12.55
CA VAL A 393 1.91 0.06 -13.86
C VAL A 393 1.19 -0.73 -14.96
N TYR A 394 0.74 -0.03 -15.99
CA TYR A 394 0.18 -0.67 -17.18
C TYR A 394 1.29 -1.17 -18.10
N HIS A 395 1.08 -2.34 -18.68
CA HIS A 395 1.81 -2.72 -19.89
C HIS A 395 1.41 -1.78 -21.05
N PRO A 396 2.33 -1.39 -21.96
CA PRO A 396 2.01 -0.49 -23.08
C PRO A 396 0.86 -0.94 -23.97
N SER A 397 0.50 -2.22 -23.99
CA SER A 397 -0.65 -2.75 -24.75
C SER A 397 -2.02 -2.42 -24.16
N GLY A 398 -2.08 -1.99 -22.90
CA GLY A 398 -3.33 -1.77 -22.16
C GLY A 398 -4.03 -3.05 -21.69
N VAL A 399 -3.55 -4.23 -22.08
CA VAL A 399 -4.16 -5.53 -21.72
C VAL A 399 -3.74 -5.97 -20.32
N TYR A 400 -2.44 -5.83 -20.02
CA TYR A 400 -1.88 -6.26 -18.74
C TYR A 400 -1.63 -5.06 -17.83
N MET A 401 -1.84 -5.28 -16.54
CA MET A 401 -1.40 -4.39 -15.47
C MET A 401 -0.61 -5.21 -14.44
N PHE A 402 0.41 -4.59 -13.86
CA PHE A 402 1.20 -5.16 -12.78
C PHE A 402 0.92 -4.39 -11.49
N VAL A 403 0.65 -5.09 -10.39
CA VAL A 403 0.32 -4.49 -9.08
C VAL A 403 1.31 -4.98 -8.04
N ALA A 404 2.01 -4.07 -7.37
CA ALA A 404 2.90 -4.38 -6.26
C ALA A 404 2.08 -4.70 -5.00
N LEU A 405 2.28 -5.90 -4.47
CA LEU A 405 1.66 -6.39 -3.23
C LEU A 405 2.72 -6.34 -2.13
N GLU A 406 2.72 -5.23 -1.39
CA GLU A 406 3.83 -4.77 -0.57
C GLU A 406 4.24 -5.78 0.49
N THR A 407 3.31 -6.18 1.34
CA THR A 407 3.64 -7.02 2.50
C THR A 407 3.83 -8.49 2.12
N SER A 408 3.35 -8.89 0.94
CA SER A 408 3.34 -10.26 0.44
C SER A 408 4.55 -10.60 -0.42
N ARG A 409 5.44 -9.62 -0.67
CA ARG A 409 6.63 -9.75 -1.53
C ARG A 409 6.29 -10.26 -2.93
N GLN A 410 5.24 -9.69 -3.53
CA GLN A 410 4.69 -10.16 -4.78
C GLN A 410 4.32 -9.03 -5.72
N VAL A 411 4.28 -9.34 -7.02
CA VAL A 411 3.62 -8.53 -8.05
C VAL A 411 2.51 -9.35 -8.67
N ALA A 412 1.26 -8.90 -8.58
CA ALA A 412 0.14 -9.50 -9.29
C ALA A 412 0.16 -9.06 -10.76
N VAL A 413 -0.01 -10.02 -11.67
CA VAL A 413 -0.22 -9.79 -13.10
C VAL A 413 -1.70 -9.88 -13.38
N VAL A 414 -2.29 -8.80 -13.87
CA VAL A 414 -3.73 -8.63 -14.02
C VAL A 414 -4.09 -8.47 -15.49
N ASP A 415 -5.14 -9.18 -15.92
CA ASP A 415 -5.90 -8.85 -17.13
C ASP A 415 -6.75 -7.62 -16.81
N ALA A 416 -6.28 -6.44 -17.24
CA ALA A 416 -6.85 -5.16 -16.89
C ALA A 416 -8.18 -4.89 -17.60
N ILE A 417 -8.43 -5.55 -18.74
CA ILE A 417 -9.69 -5.44 -19.48
C ILE A 417 -10.74 -6.32 -18.81
N GLY A 418 -10.39 -7.59 -18.58
CA GLY A 418 -11.26 -8.60 -17.96
C GLY A 418 -11.51 -8.35 -16.47
N GLY A 419 -10.57 -7.73 -15.77
CA GLY A 419 -10.65 -7.46 -14.33
C GLY A 419 -10.39 -8.70 -13.49
N ARG A 420 -9.33 -9.46 -13.81
CA ARG A 420 -8.94 -10.67 -13.07
C ARG A 420 -7.43 -10.80 -12.93
N GLU A 421 -7.00 -11.35 -11.80
CA GLU A 421 -5.60 -11.77 -11.62
C GLU A 421 -5.31 -13.01 -12.48
N LEU A 422 -4.14 -13.02 -13.12
CA LEU A 422 -3.67 -14.13 -13.95
C LEU A 422 -2.69 -15.03 -13.18
N PHE A 423 -1.69 -14.42 -12.54
CA PHE A 423 -0.70 -15.07 -11.68
C PHE A 423 0.05 -14.02 -10.86
N LYS A 424 0.90 -14.46 -9.93
CA LYS A 424 1.77 -13.60 -9.13
C LYS A 424 3.24 -13.94 -9.36
N ILE A 425 4.08 -12.91 -9.31
CA ILE A 425 5.54 -13.02 -9.39
C ILE A 425 6.08 -12.79 -7.98
N ASN A 426 6.90 -13.70 -7.47
CA ASN A 426 7.60 -13.48 -6.21
C ASN A 426 8.77 -12.52 -6.43
N VAL A 427 8.88 -11.50 -5.58
CA VAL A 427 9.93 -10.47 -5.62
C VAL A 427 10.52 -10.27 -4.21
N GLY A 428 11.37 -9.27 -4.04
CA GLY A 428 11.88 -8.86 -2.72
C GLY A 428 10.82 -8.23 -1.81
N ARG A 429 11.26 -7.77 -0.63
CA ARG A 429 10.41 -7.21 0.42
C ARG A 429 9.89 -5.82 0.10
N ALA A 430 8.62 -5.57 0.44
CA ALA A 430 7.94 -4.29 0.28
C ALA A 430 8.12 -3.68 -1.12
N PRO A 431 7.68 -4.35 -2.20
CA PRO A 431 7.60 -3.70 -3.50
C PRO A 431 6.67 -2.49 -3.39
N GLN A 432 7.17 -1.30 -3.74
CA GLN A 432 6.46 -0.02 -3.59
C GLN A 432 6.46 0.83 -4.88
N GLY A 433 7.15 0.39 -5.92
CA GLY A 433 7.20 1.08 -7.20
C GLY A 433 7.39 0.11 -8.36
N LEU A 434 6.77 0.42 -9.49
CA LEU A 434 6.87 -0.36 -10.72
C LEU A 434 7.10 0.58 -11.90
N THR A 435 7.99 0.20 -12.82
CA THR A 435 8.08 0.84 -14.15
C THR A 435 8.37 -0.21 -15.21
N ILE A 436 8.04 0.08 -16.47
CA ILE A 436 8.16 -0.87 -17.57
C ILE A 436 8.92 -0.27 -18.74
N SER A 437 9.73 -1.07 -19.42
CA SER A 437 10.40 -0.69 -20.65
C SER A 437 9.40 -0.30 -21.75
N ALA A 438 9.80 0.61 -22.63
CA ALA A 438 8.94 1.12 -23.70
C ALA A 438 8.44 0.02 -24.66
N ASP A 439 9.23 -1.04 -24.85
CA ASP A 439 8.86 -2.22 -25.64
C ASP A 439 7.95 -3.19 -24.89
N GLY A 440 7.74 -3.01 -23.59
CA GLY A 440 6.89 -3.84 -22.74
C GLY A 440 7.51 -5.16 -22.29
N ASN A 441 8.78 -5.41 -22.60
CA ASN A 441 9.42 -6.71 -22.34
C ASN A 441 10.11 -6.80 -20.98
N THR A 442 10.31 -5.68 -20.28
CA THR A 442 11.03 -5.66 -19.00
C THR A 442 10.26 -4.86 -17.96
N LEU A 443 9.90 -5.51 -16.85
CA LEU A 443 9.33 -4.87 -15.67
C LEU A 443 10.43 -4.64 -14.63
N TYR A 444 10.51 -3.42 -14.10
CA TYR A 444 11.39 -3.06 -12.99
C TYR A 444 10.54 -2.88 -11.73
N VAL A 445 10.94 -3.55 -10.65
CA VAL A 445 10.22 -3.55 -9.37
C VAL A 445 11.14 -2.97 -8.31
N HIS A 446 10.72 -1.90 -7.62
CA HIS A 446 11.48 -1.33 -6.51
C HIS A 446 11.08 -1.99 -5.19
N GLU A 447 11.99 -2.77 -4.61
CA GLU A 447 11.83 -3.41 -3.30
C GLU A 447 12.53 -2.59 -2.23
N PHE A 448 11.78 -1.64 -1.68
CA PHE A 448 12.28 -0.63 -0.76
C PHE A 448 12.99 -1.25 0.46
N MET A 449 12.49 -2.38 0.99
CA MET A 449 13.06 -3.04 2.18
C MET A 449 14.32 -3.86 1.90
N ASP A 450 14.52 -4.31 0.67
CA ASP A 450 15.72 -5.04 0.26
C ASP A 450 16.77 -4.11 -0.39
N ARG A 451 16.46 -2.81 -0.51
CA ARG A 451 17.30 -1.80 -1.17
C ARG A 451 17.64 -2.21 -2.59
N SER A 452 16.67 -2.71 -3.34
CA SER A 452 16.92 -3.32 -4.64
C SER A 452 15.90 -2.92 -5.70
N VAL A 453 16.28 -3.21 -6.95
CA VAL A 453 15.37 -3.33 -8.08
C VAL A 453 15.51 -4.71 -8.71
N SER A 454 14.42 -5.49 -8.73
CA SER A 454 14.31 -6.66 -9.61
C SER A 454 14.01 -6.25 -11.05
N VAL A 455 14.73 -6.86 -11.99
CA VAL A 455 14.54 -6.73 -13.43
C VAL A 455 13.90 -8.01 -13.93
N ILE A 456 12.65 -7.93 -14.37
CA ILE A 456 11.82 -9.08 -14.73
C ILE A 456 11.62 -9.12 -16.25
N ASP A 457 12.01 -10.22 -16.86
CA ASP A 457 11.73 -10.55 -18.26
C ASP A 457 10.27 -10.99 -18.43
N LEU A 458 9.53 -10.19 -19.21
CA LEU A 458 8.13 -10.42 -19.54
C LEU A 458 7.93 -11.19 -20.85
N THR A 459 8.98 -11.50 -21.60
CA THR A 459 8.86 -12.18 -22.91
C THR A 459 8.10 -13.52 -22.86
N PRO A 460 8.20 -14.37 -21.80
CA PRO A 460 7.37 -15.58 -21.76
C PRO A 460 5.87 -15.25 -21.76
N LEU A 461 5.46 -14.14 -21.15
CA LEU A 461 4.08 -13.68 -21.16
C LEU A 461 3.73 -12.96 -22.47
N THR A 462 4.54 -11.99 -22.90
CA THR A 462 4.20 -11.07 -23.99
C THR A 462 4.42 -11.65 -25.38
N ILE A 463 5.29 -12.65 -25.51
CA ILE A 463 5.63 -13.29 -26.79
C ILE A 463 5.09 -14.71 -26.88
N ASN A 464 5.01 -15.44 -25.75
CA ASN A 464 4.56 -16.84 -25.74
C ASN A 464 3.20 -17.06 -25.08
N GLY A 465 2.61 -16.03 -24.46
CA GLY A 465 1.34 -16.17 -23.76
C GLY A 465 1.39 -17.05 -22.51
N ASN A 466 2.59 -17.37 -22.02
CA ASN A 466 2.77 -18.20 -20.83
C ASN A 466 2.55 -17.37 -19.57
N LEU A 467 1.80 -17.92 -18.61
CA LEU A 467 1.58 -17.27 -17.30
C LEU A 467 2.80 -17.47 -16.38
N THR A 468 3.95 -16.99 -16.85
CA THR A 468 5.24 -17.07 -16.15
C THR A 468 6.13 -15.91 -16.58
N THR A 469 7.12 -15.60 -15.75
CA THR A 469 8.16 -14.61 -15.99
C THR A 469 9.46 -15.08 -15.35
N ASN A 470 10.56 -14.43 -15.68
CA ASN A 470 11.85 -14.71 -15.07
C ASN A 470 12.46 -13.44 -14.49
N ILE A 471 13.09 -13.53 -13.31
CA ILE A 471 13.94 -12.45 -12.80
C ILE A 471 15.28 -12.56 -13.52
N ALA A 472 15.59 -11.58 -14.36
CA ALA A 472 16.82 -11.50 -15.14
C ALA A 472 18.00 -10.93 -14.32
N ALA A 473 17.72 -9.99 -13.41
CA ALA A 473 18.71 -9.39 -12.53
C ALA A 473 18.07 -8.82 -11.26
N ILE A 474 18.89 -8.62 -10.23
CA ILE A 474 18.56 -7.83 -9.03
C ILE A 474 19.71 -6.86 -8.83
N THR A 475 19.39 -5.56 -8.72
CA THR A 475 20.40 -4.50 -8.56
C THR A 475 20.18 -3.78 -7.24
N TYR A 476 21.21 -3.67 -6.39
CA TYR A 476 21.11 -2.89 -5.17
C TYR A 476 21.11 -1.38 -5.47
N THR A 477 20.28 -0.63 -4.77
CA THR A 477 20.09 0.80 -5.00
C THR A 477 21.06 1.63 -4.18
N ILE A 478 21.49 1.18 -3.01
CA ILE A 478 22.38 1.95 -2.13
C ILE A 478 23.75 1.32 -2.00
N THR A 479 24.74 2.15 -1.69
CA THR A 479 26.12 1.73 -1.42
C THR A 479 26.44 1.67 0.07
N ASN A 480 25.78 2.50 0.88
CA ASN A 480 25.97 2.54 2.32
C ASN A 480 24.63 2.73 3.03
N GLU A 481 24.26 1.80 3.90
CA GLU A 481 23.04 1.89 4.71
C GLU A 481 23.21 2.93 5.83
N LYS A 482 22.22 3.82 5.99
CA LYS A 482 22.22 4.84 7.06
C LYS A 482 21.66 4.29 8.36
N LEU A 483 20.74 3.34 8.28
CA LEU A 483 20.12 2.74 9.44
C LEU A 483 21.07 1.71 10.08
N PRO A 484 21.10 1.59 11.42
CA PRO A 484 21.75 0.46 12.06
C PRO A 484 21.18 -0.87 11.54
N ALA A 485 22.02 -1.88 11.34
CA ALA A 485 21.61 -3.19 10.78
C ALA A 485 20.41 -3.80 11.53
N GLN A 486 20.42 -3.60 12.84
CA GLN A 486 19.41 -4.01 13.79
C GLN A 486 18.02 -3.36 13.48
N VAL A 487 18.01 -2.05 13.22
CA VAL A 487 16.81 -1.30 12.79
C VAL A 487 16.35 -1.73 11.39
N VAL A 488 17.27 -2.04 10.48
CA VAL A 488 16.93 -2.55 9.14
C VAL A 488 16.20 -3.88 9.24
N LEU A 489 16.72 -4.82 10.02
CA LEU A 489 16.10 -6.13 10.21
C LEU A 489 14.73 -6.01 10.87
N GLY A 490 14.61 -5.19 11.92
CA GLY A 490 13.33 -4.89 12.54
C GLY A 490 12.30 -4.30 11.58
N LYS A 491 12.75 -3.38 10.73
CA LYS A 491 11.90 -2.77 9.70
C LYS A 491 11.48 -3.79 8.63
N GLN A 492 12.38 -4.68 8.23
CA GLN A 492 12.05 -5.76 7.29
C GLN A 492 10.96 -6.67 7.87
N LEU A 493 11.06 -7.06 9.14
CA LEU A 493 10.02 -7.84 9.83
C LEU A 493 8.70 -7.06 9.92
N PHE A 494 8.76 -5.77 10.22
CA PHE A 494 7.57 -4.91 10.34
C PHE A 494 6.69 -4.86 9.08
N TYR A 495 7.29 -5.00 7.89
CA TYR A 495 6.60 -4.95 6.59
C TYR A 495 6.25 -6.32 6.01
N ASP A 496 6.60 -7.42 6.68
CA ASP A 496 6.66 -8.74 6.04
C ASP A 496 5.58 -9.70 6.50
N ALA A 497 4.51 -9.79 5.72
CA ALA A 497 3.44 -10.77 5.95
C ALA A 497 3.82 -12.16 5.44
N LYS A 498 4.86 -12.29 4.59
CA LYS A 498 5.23 -13.58 4.00
C LYS A 498 6.01 -14.48 4.94
N ASP A 499 6.66 -13.93 5.96
CA ASP A 499 7.26 -14.73 7.03
C ASP A 499 6.15 -15.37 7.86
N VAL A 500 6.10 -16.71 7.84
CA VAL A 500 5.09 -17.51 8.55
C VAL A 500 5.14 -17.36 10.06
N ARG A 501 6.23 -16.82 10.60
CA ARG A 501 6.34 -16.45 12.02
C ARG A 501 5.49 -15.22 12.33
N LEU A 502 5.37 -14.30 11.39
CA LEU A 502 4.64 -13.05 11.56
C LEU A 502 3.18 -13.16 11.16
N ALA A 503 2.87 -13.87 10.07
CA ALA A 503 1.50 -13.99 9.60
C ALA A 503 1.22 -15.29 8.85
N ARG A 504 -0.04 -15.68 8.88
CA ARG A 504 -0.57 -16.79 8.09
C ARG A 504 -1.01 -16.29 6.72
N ASP A 505 -0.65 -17.05 5.68
CA ASP A 505 -1.10 -16.85 4.30
C ASP A 505 -0.89 -15.41 3.76
N SER A 506 0.14 -14.69 4.24
CA SER A 506 0.56 -13.37 3.74
C SER A 506 -0.45 -12.21 3.91
N TYR A 507 -1.43 -12.35 4.80
CA TYR A 507 -2.52 -11.37 4.92
C TYR A 507 -2.23 -10.12 5.76
N MET A 508 -1.27 -10.11 6.67
CA MET A 508 -1.10 -8.97 7.57
C MET A 508 0.34 -8.79 8.02
N SER A 509 0.76 -7.54 8.10
CA SER A 509 2.00 -7.13 8.76
C SER A 509 1.69 -5.90 9.62
N CYS A 510 2.65 -5.44 10.43
CA CYS A 510 2.49 -4.19 11.17
C CYS A 510 2.26 -2.99 10.22
N ALA A 511 2.94 -2.99 9.06
CA ALA A 511 2.78 -1.95 8.03
C ALA A 511 1.38 -1.90 7.40
N SER A 512 0.58 -2.97 7.49
CA SER A 512 -0.81 -2.98 6.99
C SER A 512 -1.71 -1.99 7.73
N CYS A 513 -1.38 -1.65 8.99
CA CYS A 513 -2.06 -0.62 9.78
C CYS A 513 -1.17 0.60 10.07
N HIS A 514 0.15 0.44 10.04
CA HIS A 514 1.13 1.47 10.42
C HIS A 514 2.14 1.76 9.30
N ASN A 515 1.67 1.93 8.05
CA ASN A 515 2.54 2.24 6.92
C ASN A 515 3.38 3.50 7.20
N ASP A 516 4.70 3.43 6.97
CA ASP A 516 5.67 4.48 7.32
C ASP A 516 5.66 4.88 8.80
N GLY A 517 5.24 3.98 9.71
CA GLY A 517 5.06 4.27 11.13
C GLY A 517 3.85 5.18 11.43
N GLY A 518 2.99 5.42 10.45
CA GLY A 518 1.77 6.21 10.59
C GLY A 518 0.61 5.45 11.25
N HIS A 519 -0.61 5.87 10.93
CA HIS A 519 -1.86 5.21 11.31
C HIS A 519 -2.74 5.06 10.07
N ASP A 520 -3.69 4.13 10.12
CA ASP A 520 -4.65 3.87 9.03
C ASP A 520 -5.93 4.71 9.14
N GLY A 521 -6.06 5.50 10.21
CA GLY A 521 -7.23 6.33 10.48
C GLY A 521 -8.51 5.54 10.71
N ARG A 522 -8.42 4.26 11.11
CA ARG A 522 -9.56 3.38 11.39
C ARG A 522 -9.80 3.20 12.89
N VAL A 523 -11.05 2.90 13.21
CA VAL A 523 -11.47 2.39 14.53
C VAL A 523 -11.77 0.89 14.41
N TRP A 524 -10.88 0.07 14.95
CA TRP A 524 -11.00 -1.38 14.98
C TRP A 524 -11.86 -1.84 16.16
N ASP A 525 -12.69 -2.85 15.94
CA ASP A 525 -13.46 -3.50 17.00
C ASP A 525 -12.65 -4.67 17.61
N LEU A 526 -11.96 -4.37 18.71
CA LEU A 526 -11.14 -5.33 19.44
C LEU A 526 -11.87 -5.97 20.63
N THR A 527 -13.22 -5.90 20.67
CA THR A 527 -14.02 -6.51 21.74
C THR A 527 -13.86 -8.01 21.88
N GLY A 528 -13.54 -8.69 20.78
CA GLY A 528 -13.13 -10.11 20.76
C GLY A 528 -11.87 -10.44 21.55
N PHE A 529 -10.98 -9.45 21.72
CA PHE A 529 -9.73 -9.58 22.47
C PHE A 529 -9.86 -9.05 23.91
N GLY A 530 -11.08 -8.72 24.35
CA GLY A 530 -11.34 -8.08 25.64
C GLY A 530 -11.06 -6.58 25.66
N GLU A 531 -10.54 -6.01 24.58
CA GLU A 531 -10.37 -4.57 24.38
C GLU A 531 -11.70 -3.95 23.89
N GLY A 532 -11.73 -2.66 23.58
CA GLY A 532 -12.94 -2.01 23.04
C GLY A 532 -12.79 -1.66 21.58
N LEU A 533 -13.63 -0.74 21.12
CA LEU A 533 -13.32 0.03 19.93
C LEU A 533 -12.02 0.80 20.15
N ARG A 534 -11.06 0.66 19.23
CA ARG A 534 -9.73 1.26 19.31
C ARG A 534 -9.37 1.97 18.02
N ASN A 535 -9.09 3.25 18.15
CA ASN A 535 -8.49 4.07 17.11
C ASN A 535 -6.99 3.75 17.01
N THR A 536 -6.51 3.50 15.80
CA THR A 536 -5.10 3.19 15.54
C THR A 536 -4.19 4.37 15.92
N ILE A 537 -3.15 4.11 16.71
CA ILE A 537 -2.18 5.12 17.15
C ILE A 537 -1.05 5.25 16.12
N ALA A 538 -0.60 6.47 15.83
CA ALA A 538 0.61 6.67 15.03
C ALA A 538 1.88 6.31 15.83
N LEU A 539 2.85 5.63 15.21
CA LEU A 539 4.12 5.24 15.82
C LEU A 539 5.23 6.28 15.63
N ASN A 540 5.12 7.16 14.65
CA ASN A 540 6.11 8.20 14.38
C ASN A 540 6.24 9.19 15.55
N GLY A 541 7.48 9.39 16.01
CA GLY A 541 7.81 10.24 17.16
C GLY A 541 7.66 9.56 18.52
N ARG A 542 7.06 8.37 18.58
CA ARG A 542 6.69 7.71 19.83
C ARG A 542 7.84 6.91 20.45
N ALA A 543 8.89 6.61 19.68
CA ALA A 543 10.08 5.88 20.10
C ALA A 543 9.77 4.58 20.85
N GLY A 544 8.81 3.78 20.35
CA GLY A 544 8.24 2.66 21.10
C GLY A 544 7.60 3.15 22.38
N MET A 545 8.22 2.84 23.51
CA MET A 545 7.80 3.24 24.86
C MET A 545 8.24 4.66 25.26
N GLY A 546 8.92 5.42 24.40
CA GLY A 546 9.46 6.74 24.74
C GLY A 546 8.39 7.80 25.07
N HIS A 547 7.14 7.57 24.68
CA HIS A 547 5.99 8.39 25.09
C HIS A 547 5.15 7.78 26.22
N GLY A 548 5.56 6.62 26.74
CA GLY A 548 4.81 5.84 27.72
C GLY A 548 4.29 4.51 27.16
N PHE A 549 3.22 4.00 27.75
CA PHE A 549 2.69 2.66 27.48
C PHE A 549 2.05 2.54 26.09
N LEU A 550 2.13 1.34 25.53
CA LEU A 550 1.45 1.03 24.28
C LEU A 550 0.00 0.60 24.58
N HIS A 551 -0.88 0.88 23.62
CA HIS A 551 -2.34 0.85 23.74
C HIS A 551 -2.97 1.90 24.67
N TRP A 552 -4.20 2.26 24.31
CA TRP A 552 -5.06 3.17 25.08
C TRP A 552 -5.39 2.70 26.50
N SER A 553 -5.24 1.40 26.79
CA SER A 553 -5.51 0.80 28.10
C SER A 553 -4.25 0.71 28.99
N ALA A 554 -3.10 1.24 28.54
CA ALA A 554 -1.78 1.09 29.17
C ALA A 554 -1.53 -0.36 29.65
N ASN A 555 -1.69 -1.32 28.75
CA ASN A 555 -1.52 -2.73 29.09
C ASN A 555 -0.26 -3.34 28.47
N PHE A 556 0.47 -2.62 27.62
CA PHE A 556 1.71 -3.10 27.00
C PHE A 556 2.87 -2.22 27.49
N ASP A 557 3.83 -2.82 28.18
CA ASP A 557 5.00 -2.14 28.75
C ASP A 557 6.29 -2.32 27.93
N GLU A 558 6.21 -3.13 26.87
CA GLU A 558 7.27 -3.31 25.88
C GLU A 558 6.68 -3.50 24.47
N VAL A 559 7.43 -3.13 23.42
CA VAL A 559 6.99 -3.38 22.03
C VAL A 559 6.86 -4.89 21.78
N GLN A 560 7.65 -5.69 22.47
CA GLN A 560 7.69 -7.14 22.36
C GLN A 560 6.37 -7.80 22.79
N ASP A 561 5.49 -7.11 23.53
CA ASP A 561 4.14 -7.61 23.89
C ASP A 561 3.27 -7.94 22.67
N PHE A 562 3.55 -7.31 21.53
CA PHE A 562 2.88 -7.61 20.26
C PHE A 562 3.14 -9.03 19.74
N GLU A 563 4.10 -9.78 20.29
CA GLU A 563 4.31 -11.21 20.02
C GLU A 563 3.01 -12.02 20.18
N LYS A 564 2.16 -11.67 21.16
CA LYS A 564 0.86 -12.34 21.32
C LYS A 564 -0.07 -12.03 20.15
N GLN A 565 -0.14 -10.78 19.69
CA GLN A 565 -1.02 -10.40 18.57
C GLN A 565 -0.52 -10.98 17.23
N ILE A 566 0.80 -11.08 17.03
CA ILE A 566 1.39 -11.81 15.90
C ILE A 566 0.81 -13.24 15.83
N ARG A 567 0.76 -13.92 16.96
CA ARG A 567 0.24 -15.29 17.05
C ARG A 567 -1.27 -15.38 16.90
N THR A 568 -2.03 -14.54 17.62
CA THR A 568 -3.48 -14.71 17.75
C THR A 568 -4.30 -13.99 16.70
N LEU A 569 -3.84 -12.84 16.21
CA LEU A 569 -4.55 -12.03 15.20
C LEU A 569 -4.03 -12.34 13.80
N ALA A 570 -2.71 -12.21 13.59
CA ALA A 570 -2.10 -12.46 12.28
C ALA A 570 -1.92 -13.96 11.97
N GLY A 571 -2.05 -14.83 12.98
CA GLY A 571 -1.95 -16.28 12.82
C GLY A 571 -0.53 -16.80 12.62
N GLY A 572 0.48 -15.98 12.88
CA GLY A 572 1.89 -16.37 12.77
C GLY A 572 2.34 -17.34 13.87
N THR A 573 3.45 -18.04 13.65
CA THR A 573 4.03 -18.92 14.69
C THR A 573 4.78 -18.16 15.79
N GLY A 574 4.96 -16.84 15.67
CA GLY A 574 5.70 -15.98 16.59
C GLY A 574 7.21 -15.89 16.31
N LEU A 575 7.82 -14.77 16.70
CA LEU A 575 9.27 -14.55 16.61
C LEU A 575 10.02 -15.12 17.82
N MET A 576 9.31 -15.47 18.89
CA MET A 576 9.85 -16.18 20.06
C MET A 576 9.58 -17.69 19.95
N SER A 577 10.35 -18.53 20.64
CA SER A 577 10.00 -19.95 20.76
C SER A 577 8.76 -20.15 21.64
N ASP A 578 7.97 -21.20 21.40
CA ASP A 578 6.82 -21.52 22.26
C ASP A 578 7.23 -21.79 23.72
N THR A 579 8.42 -22.36 23.93
CA THR A 579 8.96 -22.62 25.27
C THR A 579 9.24 -21.32 26.01
N ASP A 580 9.89 -20.37 25.36
CA ASP A 580 10.22 -19.08 25.98
C ASP A 580 8.95 -18.24 26.22
N PHE A 581 8.04 -18.23 25.24
CA PHE A 581 6.77 -17.49 25.31
C PHE A 581 5.90 -17.97 26.48
N ASN A 582 5.88 -19.27 26.75
CA ASN A 582 5.09 -19.87 27.83
C ASN A 582 5.84 -20.00 29.16
N THR A 583 7.07 -19.49 29.26
CA THR A 583 7.81 -19.50 30.52
C THR A 583 7.26 -18.42 31.46
N GLY A 584 6.90 -18.82 32.69
CA GLY A 584 6.39 -17.90 33.71
C GLY A 584 5.11 -17.19 33.27
N THR A 585 5.10 -15.86 33.36
CA THR A 585 3.98 -15.01 32.93
C THR A 585 4.26 -14.30 31.60
N ARG A 586 5.31 -14.68 30.87
CA ARG A 586 5.77 -13.96 29.66
C ARG A 586 4.73 -13.81 28.57
N ASN A 587 3.79 -14.75 28.43
CA ASN A 587 2.68 -14.64 27.47
C ASN A 587 1.63 -13.56 27.85
N GLN A 588 1.83 -12.84 28.95
CA GLN A 588 0.99 -11.75 29.42
C GLN A 588 1.64 -10.38 29.12
N PRO A 589 0.85 -9.37 28.73
CA PRO A 589 1.37 -8.03 28.39
C PRO A 589 2.02 -7.18 29.51
N LEU A 590 1.82 -7.52 30.79
CA LEU A 590 2.50 -6.89 31.94
C LEU A 590 3.19 -7.97 32.80
N GLY A 591 3.58 -9.07 32.14
CA GLY A 591 4.19 -10.24 32.77
C GLY A 591 5.71 -10.16 32.76
N ASP A 592 6.36 -11.32 32.82
CA ASP A 592 7.81 -11.42 32.64
C ASP A 592 8.23 -10.83 31.28
N ALA A 593 9.29 -10.02 31.29
CA ALA A 593 9.78 -9.34 30.09
C ALA A 593 10.14 -10.31 28.95
N LYS A 594 9.81 -9.91 27.72
CA LYS A 594 10.18 -10.56 26.46
C LYS A 594 11.44 -9.93 25.86
N ALA A 595 11.73 -8.68 26.20
CA ALA A 595 12.97 -8.02 25.81
C ALA A 595 14.20 -8.86 26.20
N GLY A 596 15.12 -9.05 25.25
CA GLY A 596 16.35 -9.83 25.44
C GLY A 596 16.19 -11.34 25.29
N VAL A 597 14.99 -11.84 24.95
CA VAL A 597 14.71 -13.28 24.83
C VAL A 597 14.78 -13.76 23.38
N SER A 598 14.27 -12.97 22.42
CA SER A 598 14.35 -13.28 20.99
C SER A 598 14.98 -12.11 20.24
N VAL A 599 16.09 -12.41 19.54
CA VAL A 599 16.82 -11.41 18.74
C VAL A 599 15.89 -10.76 17.72
N ASP A 600 15.17 -11.52 16.90
CA ASP A 600 14.30 -10.94 15.86
C ASP A 600 13.16 -10.08 16.44
N LEU A 601 12.63 -10.45 17.61
CA LEU A 601 11.60 -9.67 18.30
C LEU A 601 12.18 -8.37 18.87
N ASP A 602 13.41 -8.42 19.39
CA ASP A 602 14.14 -7.23 19.83
C ASP A 602 14.51 -6.31 18.67
N GLU A 603 14.81 -6.85 17.49
CA GLU A 603 15.05 -6.04 16.30
C GLU A 603 13.79 -5.34 15.82
N LEU A 604 12.66 -6.05 15.78
CA LEU A 604 11.35 -5.44 15.51
C LEU A 604 11.09 -4.29 16.50
N ALA A 605 11.36 -4.50 17.79
CA ALA A 605 11.26 -3.45 18.81
C ALA A 605 12.23 -2.30 18.56
N ALA A 606 13.48 -2.58 18.16
CA ALA A 606 14.49 -1.57 17.84
C ALA A 606 14.04 -0.66 16.69
N TYR A 607 13.37 -1.21 15.66
CA TYR A 607 12.77 -0.39 14.61
C TYR A 607 11.68 0.53 15.16
N VAL A 608 10.72 0.01 15.91
CA VAL A 608 9.64 0.84 16.48
C VAL A 608 10.21 1.91 17.43
N SER A 609 11.24 1.57 18.20
CA SER A 609 11.99 2.52 19.04
C SER A 609 12.76 3.58 18.26
N SER A 610 13.21 3.26 17.04
CA SER A 610 13.89 4.22 16.17
C SER A 610 12.98 5.33 15.61
N LEU A 611 11.65 5.15 15.66
CA LEU A 611 10.66 6.14 15.25
C LEU A 611 10.52 7.26 16.29
N SER A 612 11.61 7.96 16.59
CA SER A 612 11.73 8.89 17.72
C SER A 612 11.55 10.37 17.38
N THR A 613 11.29 10.69 16.11
CA THR A 613 11.16 12.07 15.65
C THR A 613 9.71 12.41 15.34
N PHE A 614 9.16 13.35 16.12
CA PHE A 614 7.89 14.00 15.81
C PHE A 614 8.02 14.88 14.56
N ALA A 615 6.93 15.08 13.84
CA ALA A 615 6.86 15.96 12.69
C ALA A 615 6.88 17.43 13.09
N GLN A 616 7.26 18.27 12.12
CA GLN A 616 6.92 19.68 12.18
C GLN A 616 5.43 19.86 11.82
N THR A 617 4.77 20.81 12.48
CA THR A 617 3.38 21.16 12.19
C THR A 617 3.31 22.19 11.05
N PRO A 618 2.40 22.05 10.07
CA PRO A 618 2.20 23.07 9.02
C PRO A 618 1.44 24.31 9.50
N TYR A 619 0.92 24.32 10.74
CA TYR A 619 0.02 25.36 11.24
C TYR A 619 0.71 26.54 11.96
N ARG A 620 2.04 26.51 12.06
CA ARG A 620 2.86 27.62 12.58
C ARG A 620 3.11 28.69 11.51
N ASN A 621 3.57 29.85 11.93
CA ASN A 621 4.05 30.88 11.01
C ASN A 621 5.22 30.36 10.16
N THR A 622 5.54 31.07 9.08
CA THR A 622 6.62 30.68 8.15
C THR A 622 7.99 30.61 8.81
N ASP A 623 8.22 31.38 9.87
CA ASP A 623 9.43 31.36 10.71
C ASP A 623 9.43 30.29 11.80
N GLY A 624 8.36 29.48 11.91
CA GLY A 624 8.20 28.44 12.93
C GLY A 624 7.65 28.94 14.27
N SER A 625 7.40 30.24 14.43
CA SER A 625 6.77 30.78 15.64
C SER A 625 5.29 30.37 15.73
N LEU A 626 4.76 30.36 16.96
CA LEU A 626 3.33 30.15 17.18
C LEU A 626 2.52 31.29 16.56
N THR A 627 1.34 30.97 16.01
CA THR A 627 0.37 32.00 15.63
C THR A 627 -0.10 32.80 16.86
N ALA A 628 -0.72 33.96 16.65
CA ALA A 628 -1.27 34.76 17.76
C ALA A 628 -2.32 33.99 18.57
N ALA A 629 -3.22 33.25 17.90
CA ALA A 629 -4.23 32.42 18.55
C ALA A 629 -3.60 31.27 19.35
N ALA A 630 -2.60 30.58 18.79
CA ALA A 630 -1.88 29.52 19.48
C ALA A 630 -1.07 30.05 20.68
N SER A 631 -0.52 31.26 20.59
CA SER A 631 0.18 31.91 21.70
C SER A 631 -0.76 32.22 22.86
N ALA A 632 -1.97 32.73 22.58
CA ALA A 632 -3.02 32.89 23.59
C ALA A 632 -3.48 31.53 24.15
N GLY A 633 -3.63 30.54 23.27
CA GLY A 633 -4.05 29.18 23.60
C GLY A 633 -3.09 28.45 24.53
N ARG A 634 -1.79 28.69 24.38
CA ARG A 634 -0.76 28.13 25.27
C ARG A 634 -0.99 28.52 26.73
N THR A 635 -1.38 29.77 26.99
CA THR A 635 -1.67 30.24 28.35
C THR A 635 -2.87 29.51 28.94
N VAL A 636 -3.95 29.37 28.17
CA VAL A 636 -5.16 28.63 28.60
C VAL A 636 -4.84 27.15 28.82
N PHE A 637 -4.11 26.53 27.89
CA PHE A 637 -3.69 25.14 27.95
C PHE A 637 -2.90 24.82 29.23
N ASN A 638 -1.98 25.71 29.63
CA ASN A 638 -1.20 25.51 30.85
C ASN A 638 -2.06 25.49 32.12
N ASN A 639 -3.21 26.18 32.11
CA ASN A 639 -4.13 26.23 33.25
C ASN A 639 -5.13 25.08 33.25
N SER A 640 -5.55 24.59 32.07
CA SER A 640 -6.70 23.67 31.94
C SER A 640 -6.35 22.28 31.43
N CYS A 641 -5.18 22.08 30.83
CA CYS A 641 -4.82 20.82 30.15
C CYS A 641 -3.49 20.24 30.61
N ALA A 642 -2.54 21.07 31.06
CA ALA A 642 -1.19 20.62 31.40
C ALA A 642 -1.14 19.66 32.59
N SER A 643 -2.16 19.61 33.45
CA SER A 643 -2.22 18.60 34.52
C SER A 643 -2.24 17.17 34.00
N CYS A 644 -2.69 16.92 32.76
CA CYS A 644 -2.61 15.63 32.08
C CYS A 644 -1.57 15.62 30.95
N HIS A 645 -1.34 16.76 30.29
CA HIS A 645 -0.51 16.85 29.09
C HIS A 645 0.70 17.75 29.30
N ASN A 646 1.62 17.32 30.18
CA ASN A 646 2.86 18.05 30.46
C ASN A 646 4.14 17.32 30.04
N GLY A 647 5.28 17.91 30.40
CA GLY A 647 6.61 17.38 30.13
C GLY A 647 7.01 17.53 28.68
N ASN A 648 8.08 16.82 28.30
CA ASN A 648 8.57 16.85 26.94
C ASN A 648 7.63 16.12 25.97
N ALA A 649 6.94 15.08 26.40
CA ALA A 649 6.07 14.30 25.52
C ALA A 649 4.62 14.80 25.48
N PHE A 650 4.22 15.80 26.27
CA PHE A 650 2.82 16.26 26.41
C PHE A 650 1.87 15.11 26.80
N THR A 651 2.32 14.29 27.75
CA THR A 651 1.60 13.15 28.30
C THR A 651 2.12 12.86 29.71
N LEU A 652 1.27 12.26 30.55
CA LEU A 652 1.63 11.71 31.86
C LEU A 652 1.83 10.18 31.85
N SER A 653 1.77 9.54 30.68
CA SER A 653 1.99 8.09 30.56
C SER A 653 3.41 7.76 31.04
N SER A 654 3.48 7.08 32.17
CA SER A 654 4.72 6.85 32.92
C SER A 654 4.65 5.60 33.78
N ASP A 655 3.46 5.26 34.29
CA ASP A 655 3.16 3.97 34.89
C ASP A 655 1.79 3.47 34.42
N ALA A 656 1.56 2.16 34.58
CA ALA A 656 0.35 1.48 34.14
C ALA A 656 -0.89 1.81 35.02
N ASN A 657 -0.77 2.71 36.01
CA ASN A 657 -1.78 2.96 37.03
C ASN A 657 -2.41 4.36 36.94
N ASN A 658 -1.76 5.32 36.29
CA ASN A 658 -2.23 6.70 36.19
C ASN A 658 -3.26 6.93 35.07
N LEU A 659 -4.21 6.00 34.90
CA LEU A 659 -5.26 6.08 33.91
C LEU A 659 -6.25 7.22 34.24
N LYS A 660 -6.70 7.95 33.22
CA LYS A 660 -7.68 9.05 33.36
C LYS A 660 -9.00 8.69 32.72
N ASN A 661 -10.09 8.99 33.41
CA ASN A 661 -11.44 8.94 32.83
C ASN A 661 -11.90 10.37 32.54
N VAL A 662 -11.96 10.70 31.25
CA VAL A 662 -12.39 12.03 30.78
C VAL A 662 -13.86 12.04 30.34
N GLY A 663 -14.62 10.98 30.65
CA GLY A 663 -16.04 10.85 30.30
C GLY A 663 -16.31 10.14 28.98
N THR A 664 -15.29 9.60 28.30
CA THR A 664 -15.42 8.94 26.99
C THR A 664 -15.57 7.43 27.08
N ILE A 665 -15.38 6.83 28.27
CA ILE A 665 -15.56 5.39 28.50
C ILE A 665 -17.05 5.05 28.46
N ASN A 666 -17.40 4.04 27.66
CA ASN A 666 -18.76 3.53 27.49
C ASN A 666 -18.76 2.00 27.37
N SER A 667 -19.93 1.39 27.12
CA SER A 667 -20.08 -0.06 26.99
C SER A 667 -19.23 -0.71 25.88
N LEU A 668 -18.81 0.07 24.88
CA LEU A 668 -17.96 -0.39 23.77
C LEU A 668 -16.46 -0.13 24.02
N SER A 669 -16.09 0.39 25.19
CA SER A 669 -14.69 0.68 25.53
C SER A 669 -13.91 -0.55 25.99
N GLY A 670 -14.60 -1.67 26.25
CA GLY A 670 -14.00 -2.95 26.60
C GLY A 670 -13.48 -3.01 28.03
N GLN A 671 -12.51 -3.88 28.24
CA GLN A 671 -11.89 -4.18 29.54
C GLN A 671 -10.41 -3.83 29.51
N ARG A 672 -9.77 -3.92 30.68
CA ARG A 672 -8.31 -3.91 30.84
C ARG A 672 -7.89 -5.21 31.52
N LEU A 673 -7.20 -6.08 30.78
CA LEU A 673 -6.71 -7.37 31.28
C LEU A 673 -7.80 -8.23 31.95
N GLY A 674 -9.01 -8.25 31.38
CA GLY A 674 -10.16 -9.00 31.91
C GLY A 674 -10.93 -8.30 33.05
N ALA A 675 -10.48 -7.12 33.50
CA ALA A 675 -11.13 -6.33 34.54
C ALA A 675 -11.80 -5.07 33.96
N THR A 676 -12.65 -4.43 34.77
CA THR A 676 -13.30 -3.16 34.40
C THR A 676 -12.27 -2.10 33.99
N LEU A 677 -12.48 -1.46 32.84
CA LEU A 677 -11.69 -0.32 32.41
C LEU A 677 -12.12 0.94 33.16
N THR A 678 -11.31 1.40 34.11
CA THR A 678 -11.63 2.56 34.97
C THR A 678 -11.14 3.89 34.40
N GLY A 679 -10.21 3.85 33.44
CA GLY A 679 -9.60 5.01 32.80
C GLY A 679 -8.82 4.59 31.55
N LEU A 680 -8.29 5.57 30.82
CA LEU A 680 -7.44 5.38 29.63
C LEU A 680 -6.08 6.02 29.87
N ASP A 681 -5.08 5.54 29.16
CA ASP A 681 -3.78 6.18 29.15
C ASP A 681 -3.87 7.57 28.53
N VAL A 682 -3.05 8.49 29.00
CA VAL A 682 -3.04 9.86 28.48
C VAL A 682 -2.15 9.89 27.24
N PRO A 683 -2.68 10.11 26.03
CA PRO A 683 -1.85 10.12 24.83
C PRO A 683 -0.97 11.37 24.79
N THR A 684 0.17 11.27 24.10
CA THR A 684 0.94 12.46 23.71
C THR A 684 0.09 13.38 22.81
N LEU A 685 0.17 14.70 23.04
CA LEU A 685 -0.42 15.69 22.13
C LEU A 685 0.52 16.14 21.00
N ARG A 686 1.70 15.53 20.87
CA ARG A 686 2.59 15.86 19.76
C ARG A 686 2.05 15.32 18.44
N ASP A 687 2.05 16.19 17.43
CA ASP A 687 1.59 15.95 16.06
C ASP A 687 0.11 15.60 15.91
N THR A 688 -0.73 15.92 16.89
CA THR A 688 -2.17 15.62 16.80
C THR A 688 -2.83 16.23 15.58
N TRP A 689 -2.25 17.27 14.98
CA TRP A 689 -2.72 17.83 13.72
C TRP A 689 -2.86 16.79 12.58
N ALA A 690 -2.10 15.70 12.64
CA ALA A 690 -2.07 14.65 11.61
C ALA A 690 -2.84 13.38 11.99
N THR A 691 -3.32 13.22 13.23
CA THR A 691 -3.71 11.91 13.77
C THR A 691 -5.22 11.70 13.89
N ALA A 692 -6.04 12.43 13.15
CA ALA A 692 -7.49 12.25 13.17
C ALA A 692 -7.89 10.84 12.68
N PRO A 693 -8.97 10.22 13.19
CA PRO A 693 -9.86 10.74 14.24
C PRO A 693 -9.21 10.72 15.63
N TYR A 694 -9.86 11.32 16.63
CA TYR A 694 -9.32 11.53 17.98
C TYR A 694 -10.08 10.72 19.03
N LEU A 695 -9.44 10.58 20.21
CA LEU A 695 -9.86 9.76 21.34
C LEU A 695 -9.71 8.25 21.07
N HIS A 696 -9.77 7.45 22.13
CA HIS A 696 -9.47 6.01 22.09
C HIS A 696 -10.36 5.22 21.13
N ASN A 697 -11.58 5.67 20.87
CA ASN A 697 -12.56 5.03 20.01
C ASN A 697 -12.87 5.83 18.74
N GLY A 698 -12.08 6.88 18.44
CA GLY A 698 -12.29 7.73 17.26
C GLY A 698 -13.58 8.55 17.29
N SER A 699 -14.20 8.76 18.46
CA SER A 699 -15.48 9.48 18.59
C SER A 699 -15.42 10.97 18.27
N ALA A 700 -14.24 11.56 18.18
CA ALA A 700 -14.05 12.96 17.80
C ALA A 700 -13.37 13.09 16.44
N SER A 701 -14.04 13.73 15.47
CA SER A 701 -13.48 13.98 14.14
C SER A 701 -12.57 15.22 14.08
N THR A 702 -12.63 16.08 15.10
CA THR A 702 -11.84 17.32 15.19
C THR A 702 -11.24 17.47 16.59
N ILE A 703 -10.15 18.23 16.71
CA ILE A 703 -9.55 18.56 18.01
C ILE A 703 -10.55 19.32 18.89
N THR A 704 -11.38 20.19 18.30
CA THR A 704 -12.48 20.87 19.01
C THR A 704 -13.42 19.88 19.67
N ALA A 705 -13.91 18.89 18.92
CA ALA A 705 -14.78 17.84 19.46
C ALA A 705 -14.07 17.00 20.53
N ALA A 706 -12.77 16.72 20.36
CA ALA A 706 -11.99 15.97 21.33
C ALA A 706 -11.86 16.72 22.66
N VAL A 707 -11.56 18.03 22.63
CA VAL A 707 -11.48 18.88 23.84
C VAL A 707 -12.86 18.96 24.52
N GLN A 708 -13.93 19.17 23.74
CA GLN A 708 -15.29 19.26 24.28
C GLN A 708 -15.82 17.94 24.88
N ALA A 709 -15.28 16.79 24.48
CA ALA A 709 -15.65 15.50 25.04
C ALA A 709 -15.13 15.29 26.48
N HIS A 710 -14.19 16.12 26.96
CA HIS A 710 -13.67 16.03 28.31
C HIS A 710 -14.67 16.60 29.31
N ASN A 711 -15.23 15.76 30.17
CA ASN A 711 -16.22 16.16 31.16
C ASN A 711 -15.69 17.10 32.27
N ASN A 712 -14.36 17.19 32.42
CA ASN A 712 -13.67 18.02 33.41
C ASN A 712 -13.03 19.29 32.82
N VAL A 713 -13.24 19.57 31.54
CA VAL A 713 -12.72 20.78 30.88
C VAL A 713 -13.89 21.62 30.37
N THR A 714 -13.99 22.85 30.85
CA THR A 714 -14.97 23.83 30.35
C THR A 714 -14.26 25.10 29.91
N LEU A 715 -14.34 25.41 28.62
CA LEU A 715 -13.75 26.60 28.01
C LEU A 715 -14.85 27.41 27.30
N ASN A 716 -14.75 28.74 27.33
CA ASN A 716 -15.58 29.58 26.46
C ASN A 716 -15.14 29.41 24.99
N ALA A 717 -15.94 29.91 24.05
CA ALA A 717 -15.70 29.72 22.61
C ALA A 717 -14.33 30.27 22.14
N THR A 718 -13.91 31.43 22.66
CA THR A 718 -12.62 32.06 22.32
C THR A 718 -11.45 31.23 22.83
N ASP A 719 -11.50 30.82 24.11
CA ASP A 719 -10.46 30.01 24.73
C ASP A 719 -10.36 28.63 24.10
N LEU A 720 -11.50 28.02 23.75
CA LEU A 720 -11.54 26.75 23.00
C LEU A 720 -10.84 26.89 21.64
N ALA A 721 -11.17 27.92 20.86
CA ALA A 721 -10.54 28.16 19.57
C ALA A 721 -9.02 28.37 19.70
N ASN A 722 -8.59 29.14 20.70
CA ASN A 722 -7.19 29.37 20.99
C ASN A 722 -6.45 28.09 21.41
N VAL A 723 -7.02 27.28 22.32
CA VAL A 723 -6.45 25.99 22.74
C VAL A 723 -6.35 25.02 21.56
N VAL A 724 -7.38 24.93 20.72
CA VAL A 724 -7.35 24.12 19.50
C VAL A 724 -6.21 24.56 18.58
N ALA A 725 -6.05 25.86 18.35
CA ALA A 725 -4.95 26.40 17.57
C ALA A 725 -3.57 26.06 18.16
N TYR A 726 -3.45 26.06 19.50
CA TYR A 726 -2.22 25.65 20.18
C TYR A 726 -1.95 24.16 20.03
N VAL A 727 -2.93 23.29 20.30
CA VAL A 727 -2.79 21.82 20.19
C VAL A 727 -2.40 21.40 18.77
N GLN A 728 -2.97 22.03 17.73
CA GLN A 728 -2.53 21.83 16.34
C GLN A 728 -1.06 22.19 16.08
N GLN A 729 -0.49 23.07 16.91
CA GLN A 729 0.87 23.57 16.77
C GLN A 729 1.88 22.88 17.71
N ILE A 730 1.46 21.89 18.50
CA ILE A 730 2.35 21.04 19.31
C ILE A 730 3.00 19.99 18.38
N GLY A 731 4.01 20.40 17.61
CA GLY A 731 4.89 19.50 16.86
C GLY A 731 6.23 19.30 17.56
N VAL A 732 7.24 18.77 16.87
CA VAL A 732 8.63 18.62 17.39
C VAL A 732 9.25 19.93 17.90
N GLU A 733 8.77 21.05 17.41
CA GLU A 733 9.27 22.39 17.68
C GLU A 733 8.76 22.99 18.99
N GLU A 734 7.66 22.45 19.54
CA GLU A 734 7.14 22.96 20.80
C GLU A 734 8.01 22.45 21.95
N ALA A 735 8.44 23.39 22.79
CA ALA A 735 9.22 23.10 23.98
C ALA A 735 8.39 22.30 25.00
N ALA A 736 9.08 21.60 25.90
CA ALA A 736 8.43 20.94 27.03
C ALA A 736 7.58 21.94 27.83
N THR A 737 6.41 21.51 28.31
CA THR A 737 5.60 22.32 29.22
C THR A 737 5.81 21.89 30.66
N SER A 738 6.06 22.86 31.54
CA SER A 738 6.41 22.66 32.96
C SER A 738 5.19 22.72 33.88
N GLY A 739 3.97 22.61 33.35
CA GLY A 739 2.75 22.88 34.10
C GLY A 739 2.53 21.96 35.30
N THR A 740 2.96 22.38 36.49
CA THR A 740 2.39 21.96 37.77
C THR A 740 1.08 22.72 37.97
N GLY A 741 0.05 22.40 37.18
CA GLY A 741 -1.24 23.05 37.34
C GLY A 741 -1.83 22.73 38.71
N THR A 742 -1.98 23.73 39.57
CA THR A 742 -2.68 23.65 40.87
C THR A 742 -4.22 23.63 40.72
N GLY A 743 -4.73 23.15 39.58
CA GLY A 743 -6.14 23.22 39.24
C GLY A 743 -6.95 22.16 39.97
N THR A 744 -7.74 22.60 40.96
CA THR A 744 -8.78 21.81 41.65
C THR A 744 -10.05 21.71 40.78
N GLY A 745 -9.91 21.18 39.55
CA GLY A 745 -11.01 21.03 38.59
C GLY A 745 -11.44 19.58 38.42
#